data_AF-A0A2A3ELJ7-F1
#
_entry.id   AF-A0A2A3ELJ7-F1
#
_cell.length_a   1.000
_cell.length_b   1.000
_cell.length_c   1.000
_cell.angle_alpha   90.00
_cell.angle_beta   90.00
_cell.angle_gamma   90.00
#
_symmetry.space_group_name_H-M   'P 1'
#
loop_
_entity.id
_entity.type
_entity.pdbx_description
1 polymer ?
#
loop_
_entity_poly.entity_id
_entity_poly.type
_entity_poly.pdbx_seq_one_letter_code
_entity_poly.pdbx_strand_id
1 'polypeptide(L)'
;MNHKDLKLQLIWTQTTIPKSLRECYKNNVTLDPPIPLNLRILVDIIQKMEKYSYSTIDMRVMSSSILHRFRFDGIEYHKNIQTTENILPFSGTGIQRIKHKLIEELIPGKAEILPVHILSQEERCILHQAISSSILLFDNENKYKLYGQIPQTEKLKGRMLTDTWNYPRQQGVILTPCGTIAPGIIIGAIAASLQHQNIAVNQLVTNLETSSDTAHYDSNKILFNNDFHLLKMNSTNIYNLKYDKEEVEFILPRNQIIHKPSMWYNALKSSSMKIDNIWLTTIAGKIYYCELAEMVVYQGPLGNNMTFGATGFWQNIMRPTIYYLTNSYKNFDVTRAELIGGIDGMIISSYLQSWIQDFYSLRLSQILEMYYSYEGVVFNTNVKACDRIQTFQYAVPKTILNEQTYAIAQTLAYRKSIAYISPETLQQMVDFATEKFYTYAENHLFPELSCHQINQPQIEAIIIFDGTWTIQYMIDFLAILIQDLDISMYGSKMGIINSTSGEWLLNVTNSPSIAFQTLNNFTNVMWSTQFNYMQVLKTVFSYLNNTWEYNHKHHIIGNLGQVVILLVPLAHISNNEKESIMTLLHQLKYNHPDVHFVYYVSRYNENLFEPFILSNEDYMIKNSNIDAIVQYVLKIPRALRPATTLDLNNSKIPQIEDYISPSKSITYRIHSHWKQNMKKILIKIHTFDYGTMKVCMWIEFKSNNRKNLQCIELAGYKEIILTDHFKCTSISACPNLYLHIQNVTSLYKCAEIDCKTPDQVRFIIRINQQNIDYNNSADQNVILISLYIFILFIFQILI
;
A
#
# COMPACT_ATOMS: atom_id res chain seq x y z
N MET A 1 -44.09 16.42 -29.80
CA MET A 1 -42.63 16.26 -29.95
C MET A 1 -42.37 15.06 -30.85
N ASN A 2 -41.55 15.19 -31.89
CA ASN A 2 -41.42 14.16 -32.93
C ASN A 2 -40.01 13.55 -32.97
N HIS A 3 -39.94 12.25 -33.27
CA HIS A 3 -38.78 11.37 -33.10
C HIS A 3 -37.51 11.65 -33.96
N LYS A 4 -37.35 12.87 -34.52
CA LYS A 4 -36.24 13.21 -35.43
C LYS A 4 -35.05 13.92 -34.77
N ASP A 5 -35.23 14.59 -33.63
CA ASP A 5 -34.11 15.25 -32.93
C ASP A 5 -33.15 14.26 -32.25
N LEU A 6 -33.59 13.01 -32.01
CA LEU A 6 -32.78 11.97 -31.36
C LEU A 6 -31.62 11.43 -32.22
N LYS A 7 -31.51 11.83 -33.49
CA LYS A 7 -30.54 11.26 -34.45
C LYS A 7 -29.36 12.17 -34.83
N LEU A 8 -29.22 13.33 -34.19
CA LEU A 8 -28.10 14.26 -34.40
C LEU A 8 -27.28 14.59 -33.13
N GLN A 9 -27.55 13.90 -32.01
CA GLN A 9 -26.67 13.88 -30.82
C GLN A 9 -25.80 12.61 -30.71
N LEU A 10 -25.92 11.67 -31.65
CA LEU A 10 -25.25 10.35 -31.60
C LEU A 10 -23.85 10.31 -32.26
N ILE A 11 -23.08 11.40 -32.15
CA ILE A 11 -21.61 11.39 -32.36
C ILE A 11 -20.91 12.00 -31.14
N TRP A 12 -21.38 11.65 -29.95
CA TRP A 12 -20.53 11.55 -28.77
C TRP A 12 -20.37 10.05 -28.53
N THR A 13 -19.20 9.52 -28.89
CA THR A 13 -18.88 8.08 -28.74
C THR A 13 -19.26 7.63 -27.34
N GLN A 14 -20.14 6.64 -27.20
CA GLN A 14 -20.55 6.12 -25.89
C GLN A 14 -19.30 5.68 -25.11
N THR A 15 -18.88 6.49 -24.13
CA THR A 15 -17.72 6.23 -23.27
C THR A 15 -18.10 5.21 -22.20
N THR A 16 -18.43 3.99 -22.66
CA THR A 16 -18.72 2.86 -21.78
C THR A 16 -17.51 2.52 -20.94
N ILE A 17 -17.74 2.09 -19.70
CA ILE A 17 -16.66 1.63 -18.81
C ILE A 17 -15.92 0.47 -19.52
N PRO A 18 -14.56 0.51 -19.57
CA PRO A 18 -13.75 -0.54 -20.19
C PRO A 18 -14.13 -1.92 -19.67
N LYS A 19 -14.21 -2.92 -20.56
CA LYS A 19 -14.59 -4.30 -20.19
C LYS A 19 -13.78 -4.83 -19.01
N SER A 20 -12.51 -4.45 -18.95
CA SER A 20 -11.50 -4.79 -17.95
C SER A 20 -11.69 -4.14 -16.57
N LEU A 21 -12.63 -3.20 -16.42
CA LEU A 21 -12.99 -2.52 -15.17
C LEU A 21 -14.45 -2.77 -14.74
N ARG A 22 -15.30 -3.35 -15.61
CA ARG A 22 -16.73 -3.59 -15.32
C ARG A 22 -16.97 -4.47 -14.09
N GLU A 23 -16.01 -5.29 -13.71
CA GLU A 23 -16.05 -6.12 -12.51
C GLU A 23 -16.17 -5.30 -11.21
N CYS A 24 -15.67 -4.06 -11.19
CA CYS A 24 -15.71 -3.18 -10.01
C CYS A 24 -17.07 -2.49 -9.82
N TYR A 25 -17.84 -2.37 -10.90
CA TYR A 25 -19.14 -1.67 -10.92
C TYR A 25 -20.31 -2.61 -10.67
N LYS A 26 -20.06 -3.91 -10.52
CA LYS A 26 -21.04 -4.90 -10.05
C LYS A 26 -21.13 -4.86 -8.52
N ASN A 27 -22.30 -5.22 -7.99
CA ASN A 27 -22.54 -5.46 -6.57
C ASN A 27 -22.13 -4.31 -5.62
N ASN A 28 -22.23 -3.05 -6.07
CA ASN A 28 -21.92 -1.83 -5.31
C ASN A 28 -20.47 -1.70 -4.78
N VAL A 29 -19.50 -2.51 -5.26
CA VAL A 29 -18.11 -2.48 -4.77
C VAL A 29 -17.46 -1.09 -4.88
N THR A 30 -17.73 -0.35 -5.96
CA THR A 30 -17.26 1.04 -6.12
C THR A 30 -17.90 2.05 -5.14
N LEU A 31 -19.10 1.77 -4.62
CA LEU A 31 -19.81 2.67 -3.70
C LEU A 31 -19.30 2.48 -2.27
N ASP A 32 -19.19 1.24 -1.83
CA ASP A 32 -18.77 0.86 -0.48
C ASP A 32 -17.57 -0.10 -0.56
N PRO A 33 -16.34 0.43 -0.76
CA PRO A 33 -15.16 -0.40 -1.00
C PRO A 33 -14.75 -1.19 0.25
N PRO A 34 -14.39 -2.48 0.11
CA PRO A 34 -14.00 -3.29 1.25
C PRO A 34 -12.63 -2.90 1.81
N ILE A 35 -11.63 -2.74 0.96
CA ILE A 35 -10.25 -2.50 1.40
C ILE A 35 -10.02 -0.98 1.59
N PRO A 36 -9.30 -0.53 2.64
CA PRO A 36 -9.01 0.89 2.82
C PRO A 36 -8.13 1.51 1.72
N LEU A 37 -8.44 2.75 1.35
CA LEU A 37 -7.66 3.65 0.52
C LEU A 37 -6.53 4.31 1.32
N ASN A 38 -5.45 3.57 1.58
CA ASN A 38 -4.23 4.10 2.19
C ASN A 38 -2.97 3.68 1.44
N LEU A 39 -1.85 4.36 1.73
CA LEU A 39 -0.56 4.14 1.08
C LEU A 39 -0.08 2.69 1.16
N ARG A 40 -0.26 2.01 2.30
CA ARG A 40 0.23 0.63 2.49
C ARG A 40 -0.52 -0.37 1.61
N ILE A 41 -1.81 -0.17 1.38
CA ILE A 41 -2.60 -1.00 0.46
C ILE A 41 -2.13 -0.80 -0.98
N LEU A 42 -1.95 0.46 -1.41
CA LEU A 42 -1.43 0.76 -2.75
C LEU A 42 -0.05 0.13 -2.97
N VAL A 43 0.83 0.26 -1.98
CA VAL A 43 2.19 -0.29 -2.01
C VAL A 43 2.20 -1.83 -1.99
N ASP A 44 1.41 -2.51 -1.15
CA ASP A 44 1.29 -3.98 -1.14
C ASP A 44 0.83 -4.54 -2.49
N ILE A 45 -0.15 -3.90 -3.12
CA ILE A 45 -0.65 -4.30 -4.44
C ILE A 45 0.43 -4.12 -5.53
N ILE A 46 1.21 -3.03 -5.48
CA ILE A 46 2.33 -2.81 -6.41
C ILE A 46 3.46 -3.81 -6.15
N GLN A 47 3.86 -4.03 -4.88
CA GLN A 47 4.89 -5.00 -4.49
C GLN A 47 4.55 -6.43 -4.92
N LYS A 48 3.28 -6.82 -4.84
CA LYS A 48 2.81 -8.11 -5.38
C LYS A 48 3.02 -8.21 -6.88
N MET A 49 2.64 -7.18 -7.65
CA MET A 49 2.87 -7.16 -9.10
C MET A 49 4.37 -7.18 -9.45
N GLU A 50 5.21 -6.47 -8.69
CA GLU A 50 6.67 -6.46 -8.86
C GLU A 50 7.33 -7.80 -8.46
N LYS A 51 6.79 -8.52 -7.46
CA LYS A 51 7.32 -9.80 -6.98
C LYS A 51 6.94 -10.99 -7.87
N TYR A 52 5.73 -10.98 -8.43
CA TYR A 52 5.18 -12.09 -9.22
C TYR A 52 5.13 -11.82 -10.73
N SER A 53 5.82 -10.78 -11.23
CA SER A 53 5.99 -10.56 -12.66
C SER A 53 6.91 -11.63 -13.28
N TYR A 54 6.41 -12.36 -14.28
CA TYR A 54 7.18 -13.39 -15.01
C TYR A 54 8.32 -12.82 -15.87
N SER A 55 8.35 -11.51 -16.07
CA SER A 55 9.42 -10.77 -16.74
C SER A 55 9.98 -9.70 -15.80
N THR A 56 11.20 -9.23 -16.07
CA THR A 56 11.77 -8.06 -15.39
C THR A 56 11.06 -6.79 -15.86
N ILE A 57 9.90 -6.50 -15.27
CA ILE A 57 9.14 -5.28 -15.55
C ILE A 57 9.87 -4.10 -14.87
N ASP A 58 10.46 -3.21 -15.68
CA ASP A 58 11.06 -1.98 -15.18
C ASP A 58 9.98 -1.01 -14.64
N MET A 59 10.38 -0.04 -13.82
CA MET A 59 9.47 0.95 -13.22
C MET A 59 8.66 1.73 -14.26
N ARG A 60 9.21 1.94 -15.46
CA ARG A 60 8.58 2.68 -16.57
C ARG A 60 7.45 1.88 -17.19
N VAL A 61 7.65 0.59 -17.42
CA VAL A 61 6.60 -0.32 -17.91
C VAL A 61 5.56 -0.56 -16.81
N MET A 62 5.98 -0.70 -15.55
CA MET A 62 5.07 -0.86 -14.41
C MET A 62 4.13 0.35 -14.27
N SER A 63 4.69 1.57 -14.19
CA SER A 63 3.89 2.79 -13.98
C SER A 63 2.96 3.11 -15.16
N SER A 64 3.46 3.05 -16.40
CA SER A 64 2.64 3.30 -17.59
C SER A 64 1.53 2.25 -17.75
N SER A 65 1.84 0.96 -17.55
CA SER A 65 0.83 -0.10 -17.70
C SER A 65 -0.22 -0.07 -16.59
N ILE A 66 0.13 0.34 -15.36
CA ILE A 66 -0.85 0.54 -14.27
C ILE A 66 -1.87 1.60 -14.65
N LEU A 67 -1.42 2.74 -15.21
CA LEU A 67 -2.30 3.81 -15.67
C LEU A 67 -3.25 3.30 -16.76
N HIS A 68 -2.73 2.66 -17.81
CA HIS A 68 -3.54 2.13 -18.92
C HIS A 68 -4.49 0.97 -18.52
N ARG A 69 -4.13 0.17 -17.50
CA ARG A 69 -4.96 -0.96 -17.06
C ARG A 69 -6.02 -0.58 -16.03
N PHE A 70 -5.72 0.36 -15.13
CA PHE A 70 -6.50 0.62 -13.92
C PHE A 70 -6.93 2.08 -13.73
N ARG A 71 -6.37 3.06 -14.43
CA ARG A 71 -6.83 4.45 -14.29
C ARG A 71 -7.90 4.74 -15.33
N PHE A 72 -9.06 5.23 -14.90
CA PHE A 72 -10.12 5.70 -15.77
C PHE A 72 -10.86 6.85 -15.09
N ASP A 73 -10.41 8.08 -15.34
CA ASP A 73 -10.98 9.26 -14.68
C ASP A 73 -12.32 9.66 -15.32
N GLY A 74 -13.24 10.21 -14.53
CA GLY A 74 -14.47 10.85 -15.00
C GLY A 74 -15.69 9.95 -15.09
N ILE A 75 -16.01 9.31 -13.96
CA ILE A 75 -17.09 8.32 -13.87
C ILE A 75 -18.33 8.96 -13.25
N GLU A 76 -19.33 9.21 -14.10
CA GLU A 76 -20.72 9.52 -13.79
C GLU A 76 -21.40 8.39 -12.99
N TYR A 77 -22.23 8.67 -11.98
CA TYR A 77 -23.21 7.73 -11.41
C TYR A 77 -24.64 8.21 -11.67
N HIS A 78 -25.52 7.30 -12.10
CA HIS A 78 -26.88 7.60 -12.55
C HIS A 78 -27.93 6.95 -11.66
N LYS A 79 -28.41 7.70 -10.66
CA LYS A 79 -29.37 7.25 -9.63
C LYS A 79 -30.65 6.59 -10.18
N ASN A 80 -31.11 7.00 -11.36
CA ASN A 80 -32.39 6.57 -11.94
C ASN A 80 -32.28 5.30 -12.82
N ILE A 81 -31.08 4.70 -12.95
CA ILE A 81 -30.87 3.47 -13.73
C ILE A 81 -31.00 2.26 -12.82
N GLN A 82 -31.93 1.35 -13.13
CA GLN A 82 -32.02 0.06 -12.43
C GLN A 82 -30.84 -0.83 -12.79
N THR A 83 -30.00 -1.15 -11.81
CA THR A 83 -28.88 -2.08 -11.98
C THR A 83 -29.39 -3.48 -12.31
N THR A 84 -28.93 -4.04 -13.42
CA THR A 84 -29.14 -5.45 -13.79
C THR A 84 -27.81 -6.06 -14.20
N GLU A 85 -27.75 -7.37 -14.43
CA GLU A 85 -26.48 -8.07 -14.75
C GLU A 85 -25.71 -7.46 -15.94
N ASN A 86 -26.45 -6.85 -16.89
CA ASN A 86 -25.92 -6.20 -18.09
C ASN A 86 -26.09 -4.67 -18.13
N ILE A 87 -26.68 -4.05 -17.09
CA ILE A 87 -26.89 -2.59 -17.02
C ILE A 87 -26.21 -2.04 -15.77
N LEU A 88 -25.17 -1.24 -15.98
CA LEU A 88 -24.45 -0.54 -14.91
C LEU A 88 -24.94 0.92 -14.83
N PRO A 89 -25.24 1.46 -13.63
CA PRO A 89 -25.64 2.86 -13.44
C PRO A 89 -24.45 3.83 -13.48
N PHE A 90 -23.45 3.58 -14.34
CA PHE A 90 -22.21 4.35 -14.39
C PHE A 90 -21.70 4.56 -15.83
N SER A 91 -21.10 5.71 -16.12
CA SER A 91 -20.58 6.06 -17.45
C SER A 91 -19.33 6.94 -17.41
N GLY A 92 -18.43 6.80 -18.39
CA GLY A 92 -17.23 7.64 -18.54
C GLY A 92 -17.52 9.00 -19.18
N THR A 93 -18.60 9.66 -18.76
CA THR A 93 -19.08 10.96 -19.29
C THR A 93 -18.59 12.16 -18.50
N GLY A 94 -18.03 11.92 -17.31
CA GLY A 94 -17.42 12.93 -16.47
C GLY A 94 -16.30 13.67 -17.19
N ILE A 95 -16.26 14.97 -16.96
CA ILE A 95 -15.41 15.95 -17.64
C ILE A 95 -13.89 15.65 -17.48
N GLN A 96 -13.49 14.98 -16.40
CA GLN A 96 -12.13 14.45 -16.17
C GLN A 96 -11.64 13.57 -17.32
N ARG A 97 -12.55 12.84 -17.98
CA ARG A 97 -12.20 11.89 -19.04
C ARG A 97 -11.49 12.57 -20.22
N ILE A 98 -11.67 13.88 -20.41
CA ILE A 98 -11.11 14.64 -21.53
C ILE A 98 -9.60 14.83 -21.39
N LYS A 99 -9.12 15.23 -20.20
CA LYS A 99 -7.68 15.25 -19.90
C LYS A 99 -7.14 13.85 -19.80
N HIS A 100 -7.88 12.93 -19.18
CA HIS A 100 -7.41 11.56 -19.07
C HIS A 100 -7.09 10.95 -20.44
N LYS A 101 -7.93 11.20 -21.46
CA LYS A 101 -7.59 10.85 -22.86
C LYS A 101 -6.29 11.49 -23.35
N LEU A 102 -6.05 12.77 -23.05
CA LEU A 102 -4.79 13.43 -23.39
C LEU A 102 -3.58 12.83 -22.64
N ILE A 103 -3.77 12.33 -21.40
CA ILE A 103 -2.73 11.57 -20.68
C ILE A 103 -2.51 10.19 -21.34
N GLU A 104 -3.58 9.47 -21.70
CA GLU A 104 -3.51 8.19 -22.44
C GLU A 104 -2.74 8.37 -23.77
N GLU A 105 -2.92 9.51 -24.45
CA GLU A 105 -2.22 9.89 -25.68
C GLU A 105 -0.73 10.23 -25.46
N LEU A 106 -0.37 10.91 -24.36
CA LEU A 106 1.00 11.40 -24.10
C LEU A 106 1.88 10.51 -23.20
N ILE A 107 1.35 9.40 -22.70
CA ILE A 107 2.11 8.40 -21.92
C ILE A 107 1.85 7.02 -22.52
N PRO A 108 2.71 6.52 -23.42
CA PRO A 108 2.50 5.22 -24.05
C PRO A 108 2.69 4.04 -23.07
N GLY A 109 1.63 3.26 -22.87
CA GLY A 109 1.64 2.04 -22.05
C GLY A 109 0.89 0.88 -22.71
N LYS A 110 1.07 -0.34 -22.19
CA LYS A 110 0.38 -1.55 -22.65
C LYS A 110 -0.18 -2.32 -21.45
N ALA A 111 -1.49 -2.30 -21.30
CA ALA A 111 -2.18 -2.87 -20.15
C ALA A 111 -1.98 -4.40 -20.02
N GLU A 112 -1.63 -5.09 -21.10
CA GLU A 112 -1.48 -6.54 -21.21
C GLU A 112 -0.19 -7.07 -20.57
N ILE A 113 0.79 -6.21 -20.29
CA ILE A 113 2.09 -6.62 -19.73
C ILE A 113 2.00 -6.91 -18.22
N LEU A 114 1.01 -6.34 -17.52
CA LEU A 114 0.86 -6.50 -16.09
C LEU A 114 0.42 -7.92 -15.70
N PRO A 115 0.96 -8.49 -14.61
CA PRO A 115 0.54 -9.79 -14.08
C PRO A 115 -0.80 -9.70 -13.32
N VAL A 116 -1.85 -9.16 -13.95
CA VAL A 116 -3.14 -8.80 -13.30
C VAL A 116 -3.84 -10.00 -12.65
N HIS A 117 -3.54 -11.22 -13.08
CA HIS A 117 -4.08 -12.47 -12.53
C HIS A 117 -3.59 -12.80 -11.11
N ILE A 118 -2.52 -12.16 -10.62
CA ILE A 118 -1.99 -12.37 -9.26
C ILE A 118 -2.77 -11.59 -8.20
N LEU A 119 -3.58 -10.61 -8.60
CA LEU A 119 -4.39 -9.76 -7.73
C LEU A 119 -5.82 -10.32 -7.59
N SER A 120 -6.42 -10.18 -6.41
CA SER A 120 -7.85 -10.46 -6.20
C SER A 120 -8.74 -9.46 -6.96
N GLN A 121 -10.05 -9.72 -7.06
CA GLN A 121 -10.99 -8.76 -7.65
C GLN A 121 -11.05 -7.46 -6.83
N GLU A 122 -11.07 -7.58 -5.50
CA GLU A 122 -11.06 -6.46 -4.57
C GLU A 122 -9.78 -5.63 -4.70
N GLU A 123 -8.63 -6.26 -4.89
CA GLU A 123 -7.34 -5.58 -5.12
C GLU A 123 -7.31 -4.83 -6.45
N ARG A 124 -7.81 -5.44 -7.53
CA ARG A 124 -7.94 -4.77 -8.84
C ARG A 124 -8.85 -3.53 -8.74
N CYS A 125 -9.94 -3.65 -7.99
CA CYS A 125 -10.91 -2.57 -7.85
C CYS A 125 -10.47 -1.46 -6.88
N ILE A 126 -9.79 -1.79 -5.78
CA ILE A 126 -9.25 -0.76 -4.88
C ILE A 126 -8.08 -0.03 -5.54
N LEU A 127 -7.25 -0.70 -6.35
CA LEU A 127 -6.22 -0.04 -7.16
C LEU A 127 -6.85 0.93 -8.15
N HIS A 128 -7.88 0.50 -8.87
CA HIS A 128 -8.64 1.35 -9.79
C HIS A 128 -9.21 2.60 -9.08
N GLN A 129 -9.86 2.40 -7.93
CA GLN A 129 -10.47 3.49 -7.15
C GLN A 129 -9.43 4.41 -6.49
N ALA A 130 -8.26 3.90 -6.12
CA ALA A 130 -7.17 4.69 -5.56
C ALA A 130 -6.54 5.63 -6.59
N ILE A 131 -6.44 5.23 -7.87
CA ILE A 131 -5.75 6.03 -8.90
C ILE A 131 -6.67 6.81 -9.83
N SER A 132 -7.97 6.50 -9.90
CA SER A 132 -8.92 7.13 -10.84
C SER A 132 -9.66 8.31 -10.22
N SER A 133 -9.51 9.50 -10.80
CA SER A 133 -10.12 10.74 -10.31
C SER A 133 -11.58 10.88 -10.78
N SER A 134 -12.52 10.88 -9.85
CA SER A 134 -13.95 11.16 -10.10
C SER A 134 -14.60 11.80 -8.86
N ILE A 135 -15.68 12.57 -9.03
CA ILE A 135 -16.58 12.95 -7.91
C ILE A 135 -17.96 12.38 -8.20
N LEU A 136 -18.51 11.71 -7.19
CA LEU A 136 -19.86 11.17 -7.21
C LEU A 136 -20.79 12.12 -6.46
N LEU A 137 -21.73 12.72 -7.20
CA LEU A 137 -22.82 13.54 -6.68
C LEU A 137 -24.04 12.64 -6.45
N PHE A 138 -24.67 12.76 -5.29
CA PHE A 138 -25.91 12.07 -4.96
C PHE A 138 -27.03 13.10 -4.84
N ASP A 139 -27.91 13.17 -5.84
CA ASP A 139 -29.01 14.13 -5.85
C ASP A 139 -29.97 13.90 -4.69
N ASN A 140 -30.21 14.95 -3.90
CA ASN A 140 -31.38 15.12 -3.05
C ASN A 140 -31.73 16.62 -3.04
N GLU A 141 -32.96 16.96 -3.43
CA GLU A 141 -33.43 18.36 -3.55
C GLU A 141 -33.65 19.09 -2.21
N ASN A 142 -33.21 18.52 -1.08
CA ASN A 142 -33.54 19.03 0.25
C ASN A 142 -32.31 19.45 1.09
N LYS A 143 -32.09 20.77 1.11
CA LYS A 143 -31.42 21.56 2.18
C LYS A 143 -30.13 20.97 2.77
N TYR A 144 -29.01 21.22 2.09
CA TYR A 144 -27.67 21.16 2.70
C TYR A 144 -27.57 22.21 3.82
N LYS A 145 -27.31 21.73 5.04
CA LYS A 145 -27.23 22.54 6.26
C LYS A 145 -25.74 22.75 6.57
N LEU A 146 -25.29 24.01 6.69
CA LEU A 146 -23.89 24.30 7.04
C LEU A 146 -23.55 23.67 8.40
N TYR A 147 -22.47 22.90 8.44
CA TYR A 147 -21.90 22.37 9.68
C TYR A 147 -20.38 22.46 9.69
N GLY A 148 -19.82 22.69 10.88
CA GLY A 148 -18.45 23.17 11.07
C GLY A 148 -17.37 22.10 10.98
N GLN A 149 -16.13 22.58 10.93
CA GLN A 149 -14.91 21.76 10.95
C GLN A 149 -14.85 20.88 12.22
N ILE A 150 -14.55 19.59 12.05
CA ILE A 150 -14.40 18.64 13.15
C ILE A 150 -12.91 18.26 13.29
N PRO A 151 -12.25 18.57 14.41
CA PRO A 151 -10.89 18.12 14.67
C PRO A 151 -10.83 16.58 14.83
N GLN A 152 -9.92 15.93 14.10
CA GLN A 152 -9.67 14.49 14.19
C GLN A 152 -8.38 14.24 15.00
N THR A 153 -8.46 14.25 16.34
CA THR A 153 -7.27 14.29 17.22
C THR A 153 -7.13 13.17 18.25
N GLU A 154 -7.86 12.04 18.13
CA GLU A 154 -7.68 10.90 19.06
C GLU A 154 -7.77 9.52 18.38
N LYS A 155 -6.78 8.65 18.64
CA LYS A 155 -6.62 7.29 18.05
C LYS A 155 -7.84 6.35 18.19
N LEU A 156 -8.75 6.57 19.15
CA LEU A 156 -9.88 5.66 19.42
C LEU A 156 -11.23 6.38 19.62
N LYS A 157 -11.33 7.70 19.37
CA LYS A 157 -12.61 8.45 19.38
C LYS A 157 -13.01 9.00 18.01
N GLY A 158 -12.72 8.24 16.95
CA GLY A 158 -13.34 8.47 15.64
C GLY A 158 -14.85 8.23 15.71
N ARG A 159 -15.64 9.29 15.97
CA ARG A 159 -17.11 9.20 15.89
C ARG A 159 -17.51 8.85 14.46
N MET A 160 -18.25 7.75 14.26
CA MET A 160 -18.99 7.55 13.03
C MET A 160 -19.94 8.74 12.82
N LEU A 161 -19.77 9.44 11.70
CA LEU A 161 -20.69 10.48 11.27
C LEU A 161 -21.93 9.80 10.69
N THR A 162 -23.07 9.97 11.36
CA THR A 162 -24.34 9.30 11.00
C THR A 162 -25.03 9.92 9.79
N ASP A 163 -24.78 11.21 9.51
CA ASP A 163 -25.44 11.99 8.45
C ASP A 163 -24.49 12.29 7.26
N THR A 164 -23.77 11.29 6.76
CA THR A 164 -22.83 11.43 5.62
C THR A 164 -23.48 11.37 4.24
N TRP A 165 -24.76 11.01 4.15
CA TRP A 165 -25.48 10.77 2.89
C TRP A 165 -25.63 12.03 2.00
N ASN A 166 -25.32 13.21 2.52
CA ASN A 166 -25.47 14.50 1.83
C ASN A 166 -24.14 15.13 1.37
N TYR A 167 -23.00 14.42 1.43
CA TYR A 167 -21.71 14.95 0.94
C TYR A 167 -21.26 14.25 -0.35
N PRO A 168 -20.78 15.01 -1.36
CA PRO A 168 -20.12 14.43 -2.53
C PRO A 168 -18.95 13.53 -2.14
N ARG A 169 -18.82 12.38 -2.80
CA ARG A 169 -17.69 11.44 -2.57
C ARG A 169 -16.61 11.68 -3.61
N GLN A 170 -15.34 11.75 -3.21
CA GLN A 170 -14.21 11.80 -4.13
C GLN A 170 -13.56 10.42 -4.28
N GLN A 171 -13.21 10.06 -5.51
CA GLN A 171 -12.38 8.91 -5.87
C GLN A 171 -10.99 9.37 -6.33
N GLY A 172 -10.02 8.46 -6.34
CA GLY A 172 -8.64 8.77 -6.72
C GLY A 172 -7.83 9.37 -5.58
N VAL A 173 -8.19 9.04 -4.34
CA VAL A 173 -7.69 9.65 -3.10
C VAL A 173 -7.28 8.56 -2.11
N ILE A 174 -6.13 8.72 -1.46
CA ILE A 174 -5.66 7.83 -0.38
C ILE A 174 -5.14 8.61 0.83
N LEU A 175 -5.14 7.96 1.99
CA LEU A 175 -4.50 8.46 3.21
C LEU A 175 -3.02 8.03 3.28
N THR A 176 -2.15 8.99 3.59
CA THR A 176 -0.71 8.78 3.88
C THR A 176 -0.35 9.33 5.27
N PRO A 177 0.83 9.02 5.83
CA PRO A 177 1.31 9.66 7.06
C PRO A 177 1.42 11.19 6.95
N CYS A 178 1.59 11.73 5.73
CA CYS A 178 1.72 13.15 5.45
C CYS A 178 0.41 13.80 4.93
N GLY A 179 -0.73 13.16 5.21
CA GLY A 179 -2.07 13.61 4.83
C GLY A 179 -2.65 12.91 3.61
N THR A 180 -3.76 13.46 3.11
CA THR A 180 -4.55 12.91 2.01
C THR A 180 -4.01 13.37 0.65
N ILE A 181 -3.77 12.45 -0.28
CA ILE A 181 -3.15 12.70 -1.60
C ILE A 181 -3.85 11.92 -2.73
N ALA A 182 -3.66 12.35 -3.98
CA ALA A 182 -4.17 11.67 -5.18
C ALA A 182 -3.05 10.88 -5.92
N PRO A 183 -2.90 9.56 -5.70
CA PRO A 183 -1.71 8.82 -6.11
C PRO A 183 -1.65 8.55 -7.61
N GLY A 184 -2.81 8.55 -8.30
CA GLY A 184 -2.86 8.44 -9.75
C GLY A 184 -2.15 9.57 -10.48
N ILE A 185 -2.05 10.76 -9.86
CA ILE A 185 -1.26 11.89 -10.37
C ILE A 185 0.23 11.57 -10.28
N ILE A 186 0.68 11.06 -9.12
CA ILE A 186 2.09 10.74 -8.86
C ILE A 186 2.60 9.61 -9.75
N ILE A 187 1.83 8.53 -9.88
CA ILE A 187 2.16 7.43 -10.82
C ILE A 187 2.17 7.96 -12.27
N GLY A 188 1.28 8.90 -12.59
CA GLY A 188 1.30 9.68 -13.84
C GLY A 188 2.61 10.44 -14.06
N ALA A 189 3.04 11.23 -13.08
CA ALA A 189 4.24 12.05 -13.13
C ALA A 189 5.53 11.20 -13.23
N ILE A 190 5.57 10.05 -12.54
CA ILE A 190 6.64 9.05 -12.66
C ILE A 190 6.66 8.45 -14.07
N ALA A 191 5.51 8.01 -14.60
CA ALA A 191 5.42 7.46 -15.95
C ALA A 191 5.80 8.49 -17.03
N ALA A 192 5.32 9.73 -16.91
CA ALA A 192 5.66 10.84 -17.79
C ALA A 192 7.15 11.18 -17.75
N SER A 193 7.77 11.23 -16.57
CA SER A 193 9.20 11.50 -16.42
C SER A 193 10.07 10.38 -17.02
N LEU A 194 9.65 9.13 -16.89
CA LEU A 194 10.29 7.95 -17.49
C LEU A 194 10.06 7.82 -19.01
N GLN A 195 9.15 8.59 -19.57
CA GLN A 195 8.77 8.62 -20.98
C GLN A 195 8.54 10.07 -21.41
N HIS A 196 9.53 10.93 -21.16
CA HIS A 196 9.36 12.38 -21.33
C HIS A 196 8.94 12.75 -22.76
N GLN A 197 7.88 13.56 -22.87
CA GLN A 197 7.38 14.10 -24.12
C GLN A 197 7.14 15.61 -23.98
N ASN A 198 7.54 16.36 -24.99
CA ASN A 198 7.33 17.80 -25.08
C ASN A 198 6.84 18.16 -26.49
N ILE A 199 5.52 18.18 -26.66
CA ILE A 199 4.84 18.16 -27.97
C ILE A 199 4.24 19.52 -28.29
N ALA A 200 4.39 19.97 -29.54
CA ALA A 200 3.82 21.24 -29.97
C ALA A 200 2.30 21.16 -30.02
N VAL A 201 1.63 22.19 -29.50
CA VAL A 201 0.16 22.24 -29.35
C VAL A 201 -0.57 22.02 -30.69
N ASN A 202 0.00 22.51 -31.79
CA ASN A 202 -0.54 22.30 -33.14
C ASN A 202 -0.52 20.82 -33.61
N GLN A 203 0.43 20.00 -33.15
CA GLN A 203 0.51 18.57 -33.51
C GLN A 203 -0.62 17.74 -32.86
N LEU A 204 -1.08 18.15 -31.68
CA LEU A 204 -2.22 17.55 -30.99
C LEU A 204 -3.55 17.82 -31.72
N VAL A 205 -3.61 18.87 -32.53
CA VAL A 205 -4.78 19.18 -33.37
C VAL A 205 -4.77 18.34 -34.65
N THR A 206 -3.62 18.20 -35.33
CA THR A 206 -3.53 17.44 -36.58
C THR A 206 -3.75 15.94 -36.38
N ASN A 207 -3.35 15.37 -35.24
CA ASN A 207 -3.60 13.95 -34.96
C ASN A 207 -5.10 13.64 -34.79
N LEU A 208 -5.90 14.61 -34.31
CA LEU A 208 -7.35 14.44 -34.19
C LEU A 208 -8.02 14.31 -35.57
N GLU A 209 -7.55 15.04 -36.58
CA GLU A 209 -8.02 14.94 -37.98
C GLU A 209 -7.81 13.52 -38.54
N THR A 210 -6.64 12.92 -38.28
CA THR A 210 -6.35 11.54 -38.77
C THR A 210 -7.26 10.48 -38.14
N SER A 211 -7.73 10.69 -36.90
CA SER A 211 -8.62 9.74 -36.22
C SER A 211 -10.06 9.74 -36.74
N SER A 212 -10.48 10.79 -37.46
CA SER A 212 -11.77 10.85 -38.16
C SER A 212 -11.72 10.31 -39.59
N ASP A 213 -10.55 10.37 -40.26
CA ASP A 213 -10.45 10.12 -41.70
C ASP A 213 -9.86 8.75 -42.08
N THR A 214 -9.25 8.00 -41.15
CA THR A 214 -8.78 6.61 -41.44
C THR A 214 -9.90 5.57 -41.36
N ALA A 215 -10.96 5.77 -42.13
CA ALA A 215 -11.89 4.71 -42.55
C ALA A 215 -11.56 4.27 -43.99
N HIS A 216 -10.28 4.02 -44.29
CA HIS A 216 -9.88 3.62 -45.63
C HIS A 216 -10.25 2.15 -45.88
N TYR A 217 -11.08 1.97 -46.90
CA TYR A 217 -11.73 0.71 -47.25
C TYR A 217 -10.75 -0.19 -48.01
N ASP A 218 -10.05 -1.09 -47.31
CA ASP A 218 -9.16 -2.07 -47.94
C ASP A 218 -9.98 -3.29 -48.41
N SER A 219 -10.47 -3.19 -49.64
CA SER A 219 -11.40 -4.15 -50.24
C SER A 219 -10.69 -5.43 -50.68
N ASN A 220 -10.56 -6.43 -49.78
CA ASN A 220 -10.39 -7.85 -50.16
C ASN A 220 -10.64 -8.88 -49.03
N LYS A 221 -11.86 -8.92 -48.44
CA LYS A 221 -12.43 -10.19 -47.92
C LYS A 221 -13.97 -10.23 -47.79
N ILE A 222 -14.58 -10.79 -48.83
CA ILE A 222 -15.88 -11.52 -48.92
C ILE A 222 -16.23 -12.29 -47.62
N LEU A 223 -17.47 -12.46 -47.12
CA LEU A 223 -18.86 -12.03 -47.42
C LEU A 223 -19.73 -12.55 -46.22
N PHE A 224 -20.82 -11.93 -45.72
CA PHE A 224 -22.19 -11.91 -46.27
C PHE A 224 -23.11 -10.91 -45.52
N ASN A 225 -23.83 -10.09 -46.31
CA ASN A 225 -25.29 -9.80 -46.34
C ASN A 225 -26.15 -9.72 -45.06
N ASN A 226 -27.27 -8.98 -44.95
CA ASN A 226 -27.96 -7.86 -45.63
C ASN A 226 -29.13 -7.44 -44.66
N ASP A 227 -30.01 -6.44 -44.81
CA ASP A 227 -30.33 -5.43 -45.84
C ASP A 227 -31.01 -4.22 -45.15
N PHE A 228 -31.01 -3.01 -45.76
CA PHE A 228 -32.26 -2.25 -45.96
C PHE A 228 -32.09 -1.06 -46.93
N HIS A 229 -32.97 -0.96 -47.93
CA HIS A 229 -32.98 0.10 -48.94
C HIS A 229 -33.44 1.48 -48.42
N LEU A 230 -32.79 2.55 -48.92
CA LEU A 230 -33.30 3.93 -48.82
C LEU A 230 -34.23 4.26 -49.99
N LEU A 231 -35.43 4.76 -49.70
CA LEU A 231 -36.30 5.45 -50.67
C LEU A 231 -36.30 6.96 -50.43
N LYS A 232 -36.04 7.74 -51.49
CA LYS A 232 -36.27 9.19 -51.51
C LYS A 232 -37.77 9.48 -51.59
N MET A 233 -38.25 10.46 -50.83
CA MET A 233 -39.48 11.21 -51.16
C MET A 233 -39.35 12.70 -50.83
N ASN A 234 -40.04 13.50 -51.65
CA ASN A 234 -39.95 14.96 -51.67
C ASN A 234 -40.83 15.64 -50.62
N SER A 235 -40.51 16.90 -50.35
CA SER A 235 -41.25 17.80 -49.46
C SER A 235 -42.46 18.45 -50.13
N THR A 236 -43.65 18.31 -49.53
CA THR A 236 -44.76 19.26 -49.67
C THR A 236 -45.65 19.27 -48.43
N ASN A 237 -46.39 20.38 -48.28
CA ASN A 237 -47.51 20.66 -47.39
C ASN A 237 -47.23 21.20 -45.96
N ILE A 238 -47.57 22.48 -45.87
CA ILE A 238 -47.73 23.35 -44.70
C ILE A 238 -48.97 22.93 -43.90
N TYR A 239 -48.91 23.00 -42.57
CA TYR A 239 -50.09 23.30 -41.75
C TYR A 239 -49.77 24.28 -40.63
N ASN A 240 -50.65 25.26 -40.45
CA ASN A 240 -50.54 26.32 -39.46
C ASN A 240 -50.86 25.80 -38.06
N LEU A 241 -50.09 26.24 -37.06
CA LEU A 241 -50.51 26.29 -35.66
C LEU A 241 -50.27 27.71 -35.14
N LYS A 242 -51.36 28.41 -34.81
CA LYS A 242 -51.31 29.69 -34.09
C LYS A 242 -50.84 29.40 -32.66
N TYR A 243 -49.85 30.14 -32.19
CA TYR A 243 -49.48 30.18 -30.77
C TYR A 243 -49.94 31.49 -30.13
N ASP A 244 -50.23 31.40 -28.85
CA ASP A 244 -50.84 32.47 -28.05
C ASP A 244 -49.82 33.56 -27.66
N LYS A 245 -50.32 34.72 -27.22
CA LYS A 245 -49.58 35.98 -27.36
C LYS A 245 -48.97 36.58 -26.08
N GLU A 246 -48.81 35.80 -25.01
CA GLU A 246 -48.48 36.32 -23.66
C GLU A 246 -47.30 35.66 -22.93
N GLU A 247 -46.31 35.09 -23.63
CA GLU A 247 -44.99 34.79 -23.03
C GLU A 247 -43.86 35.48 -23.80
N VAL A 248 -43.22 36.47 -23.17
CA VAL A 248 -42.07 37.19 -23.71
C VAL A 248 -40.78 36.51 -23.25
N GLU A 249 -40.40 35.42 -23.90
CA GLU A 249 -39.03 34.90 -23.81
C GLU A 249 -38.09 35.68 -24.74
N PHE A 250 -36.99 36.21 -24.18
CA PHE A 250 -35.90 36.81 -24.95
C PHE A 250 -35.08 35.72 -25.68
N ILE A 251 -35.60 35.21 -26.79
CA ILE A 251 -34.86 34.34 -27.71
C ILE A 251 -34.14 35.20 -28.75
N LEU A 252 -32.82 35.34 -28.59
CA LEU A 252 -31.94 35.85 -29.64
C LEU A 252 -32.10 35.00 -30.91
N PRO A 253 -32.26 35.59 -32.12
CA PRO A 253 -32.47 34.82 -33.33
C PRO A 253 -31.31 33.86 -33.60
N ARG A 254 -31.60 32.55 -33.74
CA ARG A 254 -30.62 31.49 -34.08
C ARG A 254 -29.75 31.82 -35.29
N ASN A 255 -30.25 32.68 -36.18
CA ASN A 255 -29.62 33.21 -37.38
C ASN A 255 -28.30 33.97 -37.10
N GLN A 256 -28.09 34.47 -35.87
CA GLN A 256 -26.89 35.23 -35.47
C GLN A 256 -25.90 34.42 -34.62
N ILE A 257 -26.24 33.18 -34.24
CA ILE A 257 -25.32 32.30 -33.51
C ILE A 257 -24.38 31.63 -34.52
N ILE A 258 -23.24 32.27 -34.76
CA ILE A 258 -22.16 31.70 -35.56
C ILE A 258 -21.51 30.57 -34.75
N HIS A 259 -22.04 29.36 -34.85
CA HIS A 259 -21.38 28.14 -34.38
C HIS A 259 -20.15 27.83 -35.26
N LYS A 260 -19.02 28.50 -34.97
CA LYS A 260 -17.70 28.20 -35.53
C LYS A 260 -16.79 27.59 -34.44
N PRO A 261 -16.62 26.26 -34.42
CA PRO A 261 -15.49 25.61 -33.75
C PRO A 261 -14.12 26.11 -34.25
N SER A 262 -14.08 26.75 -35.41
CA SER A 262 -12.86 27.08 -36.16
C SER A 262 -11.97 28.17 -35.56
N MET A 263 -12.39 28.93 -34.54
CA MET A 263 -11.54 30.01 -34.01
C MET A 263 -10.45 29.48 -33.06
N TRP A 264 -10.80 28.55 -32.16
CA TRP A 264 -9.80 27.82 -31.36
C TRP A 264 -8.86 26.99 -32.24
N TYR A 265 -9.39 26.36 -33.30
CA TYR A 265 -8.58 25.64 -34.27
C TYR A 265 -7.49 26.53 -34.90
N ASN A 266 -7.85 27.73 -35.35
CA ASN A 266 -6.88 28.68 -35.93
C ASN A 266 -5.84 29.13 -34.90
N ALA A 267 -6.26 29.45 -33.66
CA ALA A 267 -5.36 29.85 -32.58
C ALA A 267 -4.35 28.75 -32.21
N LEU A 268 -4.82 27.50 -32.09
CA LEU A 268 -3.96 26.34 -31.82
C LEU A 268 -3.02 26.02 -32.97
N LYS A 269 -3.49 26.10 -34.22
CA LYS A 269 -2.70 25.83 -35.42
C LYS A 269 -1.55 26.83 -35.61
N SER A 270 -1.73 28.07 -35.15
CA SER A 270 -0.69 29.11 -35.09
C SER A 270 0.10 29.15 -33.77
N SER A 271 -0.26 28.32 -32.77
CA SER A 271 0.40 28.30 -31.47
C SER A 271 1.78 27.63 -31.57
N SER A 272 2.82 28.33 -31.11
CA SER A 272 4.19 27.79 -30.98
C SER A 272 4.44 27.10 -29.64
N MET A 273 3.44 27.10 -28.75
CA MET A 273 3.52 26.52 -27.41
C MET A 273 3.70 25.01 -27.47
N LYS A 274 4.33 24.46 -26.43
CA LYS A 274 4.50 23.02 -26.27
C LYS A 274 4.00 22.56 -24.90
N ILE A 275 3.40 21.38 -24.88
CA ILE A 275 2.93 20.71 -23.66
C ILE A 275 3.94 19.63 -23.29
N ASP A 276 4.46 19.75 -22.08
CA ASP A 276 5.27 18.75 -21.41
C ASP A 276 4.35 17.75 -20.70
N ASN A 277 4.57 16.45 -20.89
CA ASN A 277 3.69 15.42 -20.34
C ASN A 277 3.77 15.29 -18.81
N ILE A 278 4.86 15.69 -18.16
CA ILE A 278 4.97 15.74 -16.70
C ILE A 278 4.02 16.83 -16.18
N TRP A 279 4.16 18.06 -16.72
CA TRP A 279 3.31 19.19 -16.37
C TRP A 279 1.84 18.97 -16.73
N LEU A 280 1.56 18.24 -17.82
CA LEU A 280 0.21 17.77 -18.11
C LEU A 280 -0.31 16.84 -17.02
N THR A 281 0.45 15.87 -16.54
CA THR A 281 -0.06 14.96 -15.49
C THR A 281 -0.35 15.68 -14.17
N THR A 282 0.46 16.68 -13.83
CA THR A 282 0.46 17.45 -12.57
C THR A 282 -0.13 18.87 -12.74
N ILE A 283 0.36 19.83 -11.94
CA ILE A 283 -0.21 21.14 -11.56
C ILE A 283 -0.57 22.05 -12.74
N ALA A 284 0.10 21.94 -13.88
CA ALA A 284 -0.29 22.76 -15.02
C ALA A 284 -1.57 22.23 -15.69
N GLY A 285 -1.84 20.91 -15.65
CA GLY A 285 -2.76 20.29 -16.59
C GLY A 285 -4.09 19.74 -16.08
N LYS A 286 -4.39 19.71 -14.77
CA LYS A 286 -5.56 18.94 -14.29
C LYS A 286 -6.95 19.54 -14.50
N ILE A 287 -7.86 18.61 -14.76
CA ILE A 287 -9.20 18.65 -15.34
C ILE A 287 -9.92 17.39 -14.80
N TYR A 288 -11.14 17.36 -14.24
CA TYR A 288 -11.89 18.32 -13.41
C TYR A 288 -12.10 17.58 -12.09
N TYR A 289 -11.40 17.90 -11.02
CA TYR A 289 -11.70 19.10 -10.28
C TYR A 289 -10.34 19.79 -10.04
N CYS A 290 -9.98 20.54 -11.10
CA CYS A 290 -8.78 21.24 -11.55
C CYS A 290 -7.42 21.16 -10.81
N GLU A 291 -6.39 21.28 -11.64
CA GLU A 291 -5.21 22.13 -11.41
C GLU A 291 -5.25 23.24 -12.51
N LEU A 292 -4.32 24.19 -12.57
CA LEU A 292 -4.61 25.56 -13.06
C LEU A 292 -5.32 25.71 -14.43
N ALA A 293 -4.99 24.92 -15.46
CA ALA A 293 -5.44 25.17 -16.84
C ALA A 293 -6.96 25.07 -17.02
N GLU A 294 -7.65 24.28 -16.21
CA GLU A 294 -9.09 24.09 -16.35
C GLU A 294 -9.89 25.13 -15.60
N MET A 295 -9.42 25.51 -14.42
CA MET A 295 -10.02 26.55 -13.61
C MET A 295 -10.18 27.85 -14.42
N VAL A 296 -9.18 28.13 -15.26
CA VAL A 296 -9.19 29.17 -16.30
C VAL A 296 -10.31 28.98 -17.33
N VAL A 297 -10.48 27.79 -17.89
CA VAL A 297 -11.45 27.51 -18.99
C VAL A 297 -12.90 27.41 -18.49
N TYR A 298 -13.13 26.98 -17.24
CA TYR A 298 -14.48 26.67 -16.75
C TYR A 298 -14.96 27.52 -15.56
N GLN A 299 -14.11 27.89 -14.59
CA GLN A 299 -14.50 28.88 -13.57
C GLN A 299 -14.32 30.32 -14.08
N GLY A 300 -13.24 30.58 -14.83
CA GLY A 300 -12.90 31.91 -15.33
C GLY A 300 -14.05 32.64 -16.06
N PRO A 301 -14.74 32.01 -17.05
CA PRO A 301 -15.83 32.65 -17.76
C PRO A 301 -17.07 32.96 -16.92
N LEU A 302 -17.20 32.38 -15.71
CA LEU A 302 -18.34 32.57 -14.83
C LEU A 302 -18.24 33.85 -13.97
N GLY A 303 -17.14 34.59 -14.04
CA GLY A 303 -16.98 35.93 -13.44
C GLY A 303 -16.95 36.00 -11.91
N ASN A 304 -17.19 34.88 -11.22
CA ASN A 304 -17.08 34.78 -9.77
C ASN A 304 -15.63 34.53 -9.32
N ASN A 305 -15.32 34.84 -8.05
CA ASN A 305 -14.02 34.53 -7.46
C ASN A 305 -13.72 33.02 -7.56
N MET A 306 -12.83 32.70 -8.49
CA MET A 306 -12.16 31.42 -8.69
C MET A 306 -11.75 30.77 -7.34
N THR A 307 -12.24 29.57 -7.04
CA THR A 307 -12.11 28.91 -5.73
C THR A 307 -11.13 27.73 -5.75
N PHE A 308 -10.22 27.70 -4.77
CA PHE A 308 -9.17 26.68 -4.63
C PHE A 308 -9.41 25.70 -3.49
N GLY A 309 -8.92 24.47 -3.68
CA GLY A 309 -8.60 23.53 -2.61
C GLY A 309 -9.78 23.08 -1.76
N ALA A 310 -10.87 22.64 -2.40
CA ALA A 310 -11.96 21.91 -1.79
C ALA A 310 -11.38 20.80 -0.89
N THR A 311 -11.70 20.91 0.41
CA THR A 311 -11.25 19.99 1.44
C THR A 311 -12.32 18.94 1.72
N GLY A 312 -12.01 17.98 2.57
CA GLY A 312 -12.90 16.88 2.89
C GLY A 312 -12.43 16.10 4.10
N PHE A 313 -13.14 15.03 4.42
CA PHE A 313 -12.86 14.16 5.55
C PHE A 313 -13.10 12.69 5.19
N TRP A 314 -12.34 11.81 5.82
CA TRP A 314 -12.55 10.36 5.77
C TRP A 314 -13.74 9.96 6.66
N GLN A 315 -14.54 8.99 6.20
CA GLN A 315 -15.59 8.34 7.01
C GLN A 315 -15.03 7.76 8.33
N ASN A 316 -13.85 7.16 8.25
CA ASN A 316 -13.08 6.60 9.35
C ASN A 316 -11.59 6.68 8.99
N ILE A 317 -10.75 7.22 9.86
CA ILE A 317 -9.29 7.32 9.63
C ILE A 317 -8.53 6.01 9.87
N MET A 318 -9.10 5.05 10.59
CA MET A 318 -8.52 3.72 10.85
C MET A 318 -8.78 2.76 9.69
N ARG A 319 -9.91 2.93 9.00
CA ARG A 319 -10.27 2.27 7.74
C ARG A 319 -10.78 3.32 6.75
N PRO A 320 -9.89 4.10 6.10
CA PRO A 320 -10.27 5.12 5.12
C PRO A 320 -10.85 4.48 3.85
N THR A 321 -12.15 4.20 3.82
CA THR A 321 -12.86 3.60 2.67
C THR A 321 -13.50 4.66 1.78
N ILE A 322 -14.13 5.69 2.37
CA ILE A 322 -14.83 6.77 1.65
C ILE A 322 -14.31 8.13 2.13
N TYR A 323 -13.97 8.99 1.17
CA TYR A 323 -13.63 10.39 1.39
C TYR A 323 -14.75 11.30 0.90
N TYR A 324 -15.25 12.15 1.80
CA TYR A 324 -16.35 13.09 1.56
C TYR A 324 -15.80 14.50 1.41
N LEU A 325 -16.32 15.27 0.45
CA LEU A 325 -15.91 16.65 0.22
C LEU A 325 -16.82 17.67 0.93
N THR A 326 -16.18 18.68 1.50
CA THR A 326 -16.82 19.82 2.17
C THR A 326 -16.48 21.10 1.41
N ASN A 327 -17.42 21.62 0.62
CA ASN A 327 -17.32 22.96 0.07
C ASN A 327 -18.69 23.66 0.06
N SER A 328 -18.75 24.88 0.62
CA SER A 328 -19.93 25.75 0.61
C SER A 328 -20.31 26.27 -0.78
N TYR A 329 -19.37 26.33 -1.72
CA TYR A 329 -19.55 26.99 -3.01
C TYR A 329 -19.94 26.07 -4.17
N LYS A 330 -20.14 24.75 -3.92
CA LYS A 330 -20.43 23.70 -4.93
C LYS A 330 -19.41 23.50 -6.05
N ASN A 331 -18.48 24.44 -6.26
CA ASN A 331 -17.28 24.26 -7.07
C ASN A 331 -16.35 23.30 -6.30
N PHE A 332 -16.25 22.04 -6.70
CA PHE A 332 -15.23 21.16 -6.10
C PHE A 332 -13.86 21.34 -6.80
N ASP A 333 -13.81 22.24 -7.78
CA ASP A 333 -12.92 22.22 -8.96
C ASP A 333 -11.47 22.56 -8.68
N VAL A 334 -10.99 22.45 -7.46
CA VAL A 334 -9.59 22.16 -7.19
C VAL A 334 -9.64 21.37 -5.89
N THR A 335 -9.42 20.06 -5.85
CA THR A 335 -9.41 19.38 -4.54
C THR A 335 -8.02 19.42 -3.90
N ARG A 336 -7.97 19.51 -2.56
CA ARG A 336 -6.70 19.55 -1.82
C ARG A 336 -5.83 18.32 -2.07
N ALA A 337 -6.44 17.13 -2.14
CA ALA A 337 -5.72 15.87 -2.36
C ALA A 337 -5.00 15.84 -3.72
N GLU A 338 -5.61 16.48 -4.73
CA GLU A 338 -5.10 16.53 -6.09
C GLU A 338 -3.96 17.54 -6.21
N LEU A 339 -4.10 18.74 -5.62
CA LEU A 339 -3.00 19.71 -5.51
C LEU A 339 -1.76 19.11 -4.83
N ILE A 340 -1.94 18.38 -3.72
CA ILE A 340 -0.82 17.75 -3.02
C ILE A 340 -0.20 16.66 -3.90
N GLY A 341 -1.02 15.80 -4.54
CA GLY A 341 -0.52 14.76 -5.45
C GLY A 341 0.23 15.35 -6.66
N GLY A 342 -0.16 16.51 -7.15
CA GLY A 342 0.54 17.26 -8.21
C GLY A 342 1.88 17.81 -7.76
N ILE A 343 1.96 18.41 -6.56
CA ILE A 343 3.19 18.91 -5.95
C ILE A 343 4.16 17.77 -5.66
N ASP A 344 3.69 16.70 -5.01
CA ASP A 344 4.49 15.51 -4.71
C ASP A 344 4.98 14.84 -6.02
N GLY A 345 4.13 14.78 -7.04
CA GLY A 345 4.50 14.32 -8.38
C GLY A 345 5.60 15.17 -9.03
N MET A 346 5.47 16.51 -9.01
CA MET A 346 6.49 17.43 -9.54
C MET A 346 7.82 17.32 -8.80
N ILE A 347 7.80 17.23 -7.47
CA ILE A 347 9.00 17.03 -6.65
C ILE A 347 9.69 15.72 -7.06
N ILE A 348 8.96 14.59 -7.07
CA ILE A 348 9.49 13.29 -7.49
C ILE A 348 10.08 13.38 -8.91
N SER A 349 9.34 13.88 -9.90
CA SER A 349 9.80 13.99 -11.29
C SER A 349 11.04 14.88 -11.46
N SER A 350 11.21 15.92 -10.61
CA SER A 350 12.39 16.80 -10.66
C SER A 350 13.70 16.13 -10.24
N TYR A 351 13.63 15.05 -9.45
CA TYR A 351 14.80 14.26 -9.01
C TYR A 351 14.88 12.86 -9.63
N LEU A 352 13.80 12.36 -10.23
CA LEU A 352 13.70 10.96 -10.67
C LEU A 352 14.85 10.52 -11.59
N GLN A 353 15.26 11.41 -12.51
CA GLN A 353 16.35 11.14 -13.45
C GLN A 353 17.70 10.93 -12.74
N SER A 354 18.00 11.66 -11.66
CA SER A 354 19.25 11.44 -10.90
C SER A 354 19.17 10.14 -10.10
N TRP A 355 18.03 9.84 -9.48
CA TRP A 355 17.86 8.60 -8.71
C TRP A 355 18.00 7.33 -9.57
N ILE A 356 17.61 7.38 -10.85
CA ILE A 356 17.80 6.27 -11.80
C ILE A 356 19.24 6.17 -12.29
N GLN A 357 19.96 7.29 -12.38
CA GLN A 357 21.39 7.32 -12.68
C GLN A 357 22.21 6.74 -11.51
N ASP A 358 21.81 7.04 -10.27
CA ASP A 358 22.39 6.47 -9.06
C ASP A 358 22.02 4.98 -8.89
N PHE A 359 20.78 4.59 -9.22
CA PHE A 359 20.28 3.22 -9.08
C PHE A 359 19.28 2.84 -10.18
N TYR A 360 19.77 2.19 -11.25
CA TYR A 360 18.96 1.81 -12.41
C TYR A 360 17.79 0.86 -12.09
N SER A 361 17.94 0.00 -11.07
CA SER A 361 16.94 -1.01 -10.68
C SER A 361 15.88 -0.51 -9.68
N LEU A 362 15.59 0.80 -9.64
CA LEU A 362 14.50 1.35 -8.82
C LEU A 362 13.14 0.75 -9.20
N ARG A 363 12.36 0.41 -8.18
CA ARG A 363 10.96 -0.04 -8.28
C ARG A 363 9.97 1.08 -7.94
N LEU A 364 8.75 0.97 -8.46
CA LEU A 364 7.68 1.96 -8.21
C LEU A 364 7.28 1.97 -6.74
N SER A 365 7.18 0.79 -6.12
CA SER A 365 6.88 0.66 -4.69
C SER A 365 7.92 1.38 -3.81
N GLN A 366 9.21 1.28 -4.17
CA GLN A 366 10.31 1.87 -3.40
C GLN A 366 10.25 3.40 -3.40
N ILE A 367 9.94 4.04 -4.54
CA ILE A 367 9.79 5.50 -4.58
C ILE A 367 8.63 5.97 -3.70
N LEU A 368 7.49 5.29 -3.76
CA LEU A 368 6.32 5.62 -2.96
C LEU A 368 6.57 5.41 -1.46
N GLU A 369 7.24 4.33 -1.07
CA GLU A 369 7.64 4.11 0.33
C GLU A 369 8.65 5.16 0.81
N MET A 370 9.72 5.41 0.06
CA MET A 370 10.78 6.32 0.45
C MET A 370 10.28 7.77 0.58
N TYR A 371 9.56 8.29 -0.42
CA TYR A 371 9.12 9.69 -0.43
C TYR A 371 8.12 10.01 0.69
N TYR A 372 7.23 9.08 1.03
CA TYR A 372 6.27 9.22 2.13
C TYR A 372 6.77 8.71 3.48
N SER A 373 8.02 8.25 3.57
CA SER A 373 8.66 7.90 4.83
C SER A 373 9.16 9.13 5.59
N TYR A 374 9.43 8.94 6.88
CA TYR A 374 10.12 9.93 7.72
C TYR A 374 11.63 10.01 7.44
N GLU A 375 12.19 8.94 6.85
CA GLU A 375 13.62 8.79 6.52
C GLU A 375 13.95 9.57 5.23
N GLY A 376 12.97 9.72 4.33
CA GLY A 376 13.09 10.38 3.03
C GLY A 376 13.71 9.50 1.96
N VAL A 377 14.01 10.08 0.79
CA VAL A 377 14.64 9.33 -0.30
C VAL A 377 16.11 9.08 0.00
N VAL A 378 16.57 7.83 -0.14
CA VAL A 378 17.90 7.40 0.32
C VAL A 378 19.08 8.10 -0.34
N PHE A 379 18.88 8.61 -1.57
CA PHE A 379 19.86 9.41 -2.32
C PHE A 379 19.90 10.89 -1.88
N ASN A 380 18.81 11.39 -1.28
CA ASN A 380 18.71 12.75 -0.75
C ASN A 380 17.59 12.81 0.31
N THR A 381 17.96 12.64 1.59
CA THR A 381 17.03 12.52 2.73
C THR A 381 16.26 13.81 3.05
N ASN A 382 16.57 14.92 2.38
CA ASN A 382 15.78 16.16 2.43
C ASN A 382 14.54 16.09 1.52
N VAL A 383 14.52 15.21 0.51
CA VAL A 383 13.35 15.00 -0.36
C VAL A 383 12.39 14.02 0.31
N LYS A 384 11.34 14.57 0.95
CA LYS A 384 10.31 13.80 1.67
C LYS A 384 8.99 14.58 1.78
N ALA A 385 7.89 13.85 1.81
CA ALA A 385 6.54 14.41 1.78
C ALA A 385 6.19 15.31 2.97
N CYS A 386 6.78 15.10 4.15
CA CYS A 386 6.54 15.97 5.32
C CYS A 386 7.31 17.30 5.27
N ASP A 387 8.29 17.43 4.36
CA ASP A 387 9.18 18.60 4.24
C ASP A 387 9.08 19.28 2.85
N ARG A 388 7.99 19.00 2.12
CA ARG A 388 7.78 19.40 0.72
C ARG A 388 7.86 20.90 0.45
N ILE A 389 7.71 21.74 1.48
CA ILE A 389 7.81 23.20 1.36
C ILE A 389 9.21 23.65 0.92
N GLN A 390 10.27 22.97 1.38
CA GLN A 390 11.65 23.30 1.02
C GLN A 390 11.94 23.01 -0.46
N THR A 391 11.32 21.98 -1.02
CA THR A 391 11.50 21.57 -2.43
C THR A 391 10.50 22.21 -3.39
N PHE A 392 9.35 22.70 -2.91
CA PHE A 392 8.25 23.23 -3.73
C PHE A 392 8.69 24.33 -4.71
N GLN A 393 9.40 25.37 -4.23
CA GLN A 393 9.80 26.51 -5.07
C GLN A 393 10.76 26.12 -6.21
N TYR A 394 11.57 25.06 -6.01
CA TYR A 394 12.46 24.53 -7.03
C TYR A 394 11.72 23.60 -8.01
N ALA A 395 10.90 22.68 -7.48
CA ALA A 395 10.17 21.71 -8.29
C ALA A 395 9.04 22.34 -9.13
N VAL A 396 8.50 23.50 -8.70
CA VAL A 396 7.41 24.21 -9.37
C VAL A 396 7.81 25.68 -9.60
N PRO A 397 8.53 26.00 -10.69
CA PRO A 397 8.84 27.39 -11.03
C PRO A 397 7.61 28.13 -11.59
N LYS A 398 7.34 29.34 -11.09
CA LYS A 398 6.16 30.15 -11.42
C LYS A 398 6.00 30.49 -12.90
N THR A 399 7.10 30.75 -13.61
CA THR A 399 7.11 31.03 -15.05
C THR A 399 6.69 29.81 -15.87
N ILE A 400 7.33 28.67 -15.62
CA ILE A 400 7.04 27.41 -16.33
C ILE A 400 5.61 26.94 -16.03
N LEU A 401 5.15 27.08 -14.77
CA LEU A 401 3.78 26.76 -14.40
C LEU A 401 2.76 27.60 -15.20
N ASN A 402 2.99 28.91 -15.36
CA ASN A 402 2.13 29.79 -16.16
C ASN A 402 2.13 29.37 -17.65
N GLU A 403 3.31 29.20 -18.26
CA GLU A 403 3.45 28.80 -19.67
C GLU A 403 2.76 27.47 -19.98
N GLN A 404 2.99 26.45 -19.16
CA GLN A 404 2.38 25.14 -19.33
C GLN A 404 0.87 25.19 -19.08
N THR A 405 0.43 25.95 -18.08
CA THR A 405 -1.00 26.17 -17.81
C THR A 405 -1.70 26.78 -19.03
N TYR A 406 -1.10 27.79 -19.66
CA TYR A 406 -1.66 28.44 -20.85
C TYR A 406 -1.70 27.49 -22.06
N ALA A 407 -0.62 26.75 -22.34
CA ALA A 407 -0.55 25.78 -23.43
C ALA A 407 -1.63 24.68 -23.30
N ILE A 408 -1.83 24.17 -22.08
CA ILE A 408 -2.81 23.13 -21.79
C ILE A 408 -4.24 23.70 -21.81
N ALA A 409 -4.45 24.91 -21.30
CA ALA A 409 -5.75 25.60 -21.33
C ALA A 409 -6.25 25.84 -22.76
N GLN A 410 -5.38 26.29 -23.68
CA GLN A 410 -5.74 26.41 -25.11
C GLN A 410 -6.26 25.08 -25.68
N THR A 411 -5.51 24.00 -25.43
CA THR A 411 -5.81 22.66 -25.96
C THR A 411 -7.16 22.14 -25.47
N LEU A 412 -7.52 22.46 -24.22
CA LEU A 412 -8.74 21.93 -23.58
C LEU A 412 -9.96 22.83 -23.80
N ALA A 413 -9.76 24.14 -24.00
CA ALA A 413 -10.79 25.03 -24.52
C ALA A 413 -11.26 24.59 -25.93
N TYR A 414 -10.35 24.11 -26.78
CA TYR A 414 -10.71 23.51 -28.06
C TYR A 414 -11.46 22.17 -27.91
N ARG A 415 -11.02 21.28 -27.00
CA ARG A 415 -11.69 19.99 -26.79
C ARG A 415 -13.12 20.15 -26.21
N LYS A 416 -13.34 21.04 -25.23
CA LYS A 416 -14.67 21.28 -24.61
C LYS A 416 -14.77 22.58 -23.77
N SER A 417 -14.52 23.77 -24.33
CA SER A 417 -14.85 25.01 -23.59
C SER A 417 -16.36 25.16 -23.34
N ILE A 418 -16.74 25.75 -22.21
CA ILE A 418 -18.11 26.22 -21.94
C ILE A 418 -18.44 27.57 -22.59
N ALA A 419 -17.42 28.33 -23.00
CA ALA A 419 -17.56 29.70 -23.50
C ALA A 419 -16.49 30.03 -24.58
N TYR A 420 -16.72 31.09 -25.34
CA TYR A 420 -15.64 31.70 -26.12
C TYR A 420 -14.76 32.56 -25.20
N ILE A 421 -13.45 32.41 -25.31
CA ILE A 421 -12.43 33.16 -24.56
C ILE A 421 -11.38 33.58 -25.59
N SER A 422 -10.94 34.85 -25.59
CA SER A 422 -9.84 35.27 -26.48
C SER A 422 -8.49 34.80 -25.91
N PRO A 423 -7.43 34.68 -26.72
CA PRO A 423 -6.09 34.31 -26.24
C PRO A 423 -5.58 35.24 -25.12
N GLU A 424 -5.88 36.54 -25.22
CA GLU A 424 -5.48 37.56 -24.25
C GLU A 424 -6.26 37.41 -22.93
N THR A 425 -7.57 37.21 -23.00
CA THR A 425 -8.40 36.93 -21.81
C THR A 425 -8.00 35.60 -21.16
N LEU A 426 -7.68 34.58 -21.96
CA LEU A 426 -7.20 33.29 -21.47
C LEU A 426 -5.88 33.47 -20.69
N GLN A 427 -4.92 34.22 -21.23
CA GLN A 427 -3.66 34.52 -20.53
C GLN A 427 -3.91 35.28 -19.20
N GLN A 428 -4.75 36.32 -19.20
CA GLN A 428 -5.09 37.06 -17.99
C GLN A 428 -5.72 36.16 -16.90
N MET A 429 -6.55 35.20 -17.31
CA MET A 429 -7.11 34.20 -16.39
C MET A 429 -6.03 33.24 -15.86
N VAL A 430 -5.07 32.82 -16.70
CA VAL A 430 -3.91 32.00 -16.30
C VAL A 430 -3.04 32.73 -15.29
N ASP A 431 -2.74 34.01 -15.53
CA ASP A 431 -1.96 34.85 -14.63
C ASP A 431 -2.63 34.92 -13.25
N PHE A 432 -3.93 35.26 -13.21
CA PHE A 432 -4.72 35.32 -11.99
C PHE A 432 -4.76 33.97 -11.25
N ALA A 433 -5.02 32.88 -11.96
CA ALA A 433 -5.09 31.55 -11.36
C ALA A 433 -3.73 31.14 -10.78
N THR A 434 -2.63 31.41 -11.49
CA THR A 434 -1.26 31.13 -11.03
C THR A 434 -0.93 31.89 -9.74
N GLU A 435 -1.19 33.21 -9.69
CA GLU A 435 -0.97 34.02 -8.48
C GLU A 435 -1.77 33.50 -7.26
N LYS A 436 -3.04 33.16 -7.49
CA LYS A 436 -3.91 32.60 -6.45
C LYS A 436 -3.44 31.22 -5.98
N PHE A 437 -2.92 30.37 -6.86
CA PHE A 437 -2.37 29.07 -6.47
C PHE A 437 -1.15 29.21 -5.56
N TYR A 438 -0.16 30.06 -5.86
CA TYR A 438 0.97 30.29 -4.96
C TYR A 438 0.51 30.81 -3.60
N THR A 439 -0.39 31.80 -3.61
CA THR A 439 -1.00 32.34 -2.38
C THR A 439 -1.70 31.24 -1.56
N TYR A 440 -2.44 30.34 -2.20
CA TYR A 440 -3.11 29.22 -1.53
C TYR A 440 -2.11 28.15 -1.04
N ALA A 441 -1.08 27.86 -1.82
CA ALA A 441 -0.08 26.84 -1.51
C ALA A 441 0.70 27.21 -0.25
N GLU A 442 1.28 28.41 -0.22
CA GLU A 442 2.08 28.92 0.91
C GLU A 442 1.26 29.01 2.20
N ASN A 443 0.01 29.52 2.12
CA ASN A 443 -0.81 29.72 3.31
C ASN A 443 -1.50 28.44 3.80
N HIS A 444 -1.80 27.46 2.93
CA HIS A 444 -2.71 26.37 3.27
C HIS A 444 -2.21 24.96 2.90
N LEU A 445 -1.36 24.75 1.88
CA LEU A 445 -0.92 23.40 1.49
C LEU A 445 0.21 22.85 2.38
N PHE A 446 0.96 23.73 3.05
CA PHE A 446 2.16 23.38 3.82
C PHE A 446 2.02 23.70 5.33
N PRO A 447 1.10 23.05 6.07
CA PRO A 447 1.12 23.12 7.53
C PRO A 447 2.40 22.46 8.06
N GLU A 448 2.86 22.86 9.25
CA GLU A 448 3.95 22.17 9.95
C GLU A 448 3.57 20.69 10.20
N LEU A 449 4.19 19.78 9.45
CA LEU A 449 4.04 18.34 9.60
C LEU A 449 5.26 17.82 10.36
N SER A 450 5.05 17.21 11.53
CA SER A 450 6.17 16.67 12.30
C SER A 450 6.70 15.37 11.69
N CYS A 451 7.89 15.45 11.07
CA CYS A 451 8.63 14.29 10.55
C CYS A 451 9.21 13.42 11.70
N HIS A 452 8.37 12.78 12.51
CA HIS A 452 8.82 11.95 13.63
C HIS A 452 9.18 10.53 13.20
N GLN A 453 10.40 10.08 13.52
CA GLN A 453 10.83 8.70 13.28
C GLN A 453 9.99 7.73 14.11
N ILE A 454 9.25 6.85 13.44
CA ILE A 454 8.47 5.77 14.06
C ILE A 454 9.23 4.45 13.90
N ASN A 455 9.63 3.85 15.03
CA ASN A 455 10.19 2.51 15.02
C ASN A 455 9.08 1.48 14.77
N GLN A 456 9.28 0.64 13.75
CA GLN A 456 8.32 -0.38 13.32
C GLN A 456 8.79 -1.77 13.81
N PRO A 457 7.93 -2.60 14.42
CA PRO A 457 8.31 -3.93 14.86
C PRO A 457 8.42 -4.89 13.66
N GLN A 458 9.21 -5.95 13.81
CA GLN A 458 9.37 -7.03 12.83
C GLN A 458 9.19 -8.38 13.52
N ILE A 459 7.92 -8.75 13.68
CA ILE A 459 7.46 -9.91 14.45
C ILE A 459 6.46 -10.76 13.65
N GLU A 460 6.16 -11.95 14.15
CA GLU A 460 5.04 -12.78 13.71
C GLU A 460 3.98 -12.79 14.82
N ALA A 461 2.91 -12.02 14.63
CA ALA A 461 1.84 -11.85 15.61
C ALA A 461 0.69 -12.84 15.33
N ILE A 462 0.36 -13.67 16.32
CA ILE A 462 -0.86 -14.46 16.35
C ILE A 462 -1.83 -13.79 17.32
N ILE A 463 -2.88 -13.15 16.79
CA ILE A 463 -3.87 -12.42 17.57
C ILE A 463 -5.09 -13.31 17.82
N ILE A 464 -5.49 -13.39 19.08
CA ILE A 464 -6.72 -14.07 19.52
C ILE A 464 -7.59 -13.01 20.20
N PHE A 465 -8.88 -12.94 19.84
CA PHE A 465 -9.82 -12.01 20.46
C PHE A 465 -11.15 -12.70 20.76
N ASP A 466 -11.88 -12.22 21.76
CA ASP A 466 -13.19 -12.74 22.16
C ASP A 466 -14.37 -11.87 21.66
N GLY A 467 -15.58 -12.41 21.73
CA GLY A 467 -16.81 -11.70 21.38
C GLY A 467 -17.31 -10.69 22.42
N THR A 468 -16.47 -10.25 23.37
CA THR A 468 -16.89 -9.28 24.42
C THR A 468 -16.80 -7.83 23.93
N TRP A 469 -16.05 -7.61 22.85
CA TRP A 469 -15.89 -6.33 22.17
C TRP A 469 -17.08 -6.10 21.23
N THR A 470 -17.52 -4.85 21.04
CA THR A 470 -18.46 -4.57 19.94
C THR A 470 -17.77 -4.80 18.61
N ILE A 471 -18.49 -5.34 17.61
CA ILE A 471 -17.93 -5.69 16.30
C ILE A 471 -17.16 -4.51 15.69
N GLN A 472 -17.77 -3.33 15.67
CA GLN A 472 -17.13 -2.12 15.15
C GLN A 472 -15.82 -1.78 15.88
N TYR A 473 -15.81 -1.81 17.22
CA TYR A 473 -14.63 -1.48 18.02
C TYR A 473 -13.50 -2.52 17.85
N MET A 474 -13.83 -3.80 17.73
CA MET A 474 -12.86 -4.86 17.42
C MET A 474 -12.23 -4.66 16.03
N ILE A 475 -13.03 -4.38 15.00
CA ILE A 475 -12.54 -4.14 13.64
C ILE A 475 -11.70 -2.84 13.59
N ASP A 476 -12.07 -1.80 14.35
CA ASP A 476 -11.26 -0.57 14.50
C ASP A 476 -9.93 -0.83 15.23
N PHE A 477 -9.95 -1.64 16.29
CA PHE A 477 -8.74 -2.01 17.05
C PHE A 477 -7.78 -2.86 16.23
N LEU A 478 -8.27 -3.87 15.51
CA LEU A 478 -7.45 -4.69 14.61
C LEU A 478 -6.92 -3.88 13.42
N ALA A 479 -7.70 -2.93 12.88
CA ALA A 479 -7.26 -2.01 11.85
C ALA A 479 -6.08 -1.12 12.31
N ILE A 480 -6.06 -0.70 13.58
CA ILE A 480 -4.92 0.00 14.18
C ILE A 480 -3.73 -0.95 14.35
N LEU A 481 -3.94 -2.18 14.83
CA LEU A 481 -2.83 -3.15 14.96
C LEU A 481 -2.18 -3.51 13.62
N ILE A 482 -2.94 -3.65 12.53
CA ILE A 482 -2.37 -3.85 11.18
C ILE A 482 -1.43 -2.69 10.80
N GLN A 483 -1.76 -1.47 11.24
CA GLN A 483 -0.93 -0.29 11.01
C GLN A 483 0.28 -0.23 11.96
N ASP A 484 0.06 -0.26 13.27
CA ASP A 484 1.10 -0.07 14.28
C ASP A 484 2.12 -1.25 14.34
N LEU A 485 1.73 -2.46 13.92
CA LEU A 485 2.64 -3.61 13.81
C LEU A 485 3.45 -3.64 12.50
N ASP A 486 3.21 -2.73 11.56
CA ASP A 486 3.82 -2.74 10.21
C ASP A 486 3.61 -4.04 9.43
N ILE A 487 2.36 -4.51 9.32
CA ILE A 487 2.05 -5.68 8.48
C ILE A 487 2.29 -5.33 7.01
N SER A 488 3.37 -5.87 6.45
CA SER A 488 3.86 -5.58 5.08
C SER A 488 4.88 -6.64 4.64
N MET A 489 5.22 -6.68 3.35
CA MET A 489 6.19 -7.63 2.79
C MET A 489 7.55 -7.63 3.53
N TYR A 490 8.00 -6.48 4.03
CA TYR A 490 9.30 -6.28 4.69
C TYR A 490 9.20 -6.04 6.22
N GLY A 491 7.99 -6.04 6.77
CA GLY A 491 7.69 -5.71 8.16
C GLY A 491 7.35 -6.94 9.00
N SER A 492 6.20 -6.88 9.68
CA SER A 492 5.67 -7.99 10.47
C SER A 492 4.65 -8.84 9.71
N LYS A 493 4.35 -10.02 10.27
CA LYS A 493 3.24 -10.88 9.85
C LYS A 493 2.13 -10.88 10.90
N MET A 494 0.90 -11.10 10.46
CA MET A 494 -0.28 -11.20 11.33
C MET A 494 -1.15 -12.39 10.93
N GLY A 495 -1.56 -13.19 11.91
CA GLY A 495 -2.65 -14.15 11.80
C GLY A 495 -3.66 -13.94 12.92
N ILE A 496 -4.90 -14.40 12.71
CA ILE A 496 -6.02 -14.20 13.63
C ILE A 496 -6.71 -15.53 13.88
N ILE A 497 -6.93 -15.88 15.15
CA ILE A 497 -7.61 -17.11 15.59
C ILE A 497 -8.89 -16.75 16.36
N ASN A 498 -9.97 -17.48 16.09
CA ASN A 498 -11.23 -17.39 16.85
C ASN A 498 -11.04 -17.96 18.28
N SER A 499 -11.38 -17.18 19.31
CA SER A 499 -11.24 -17.57 20.72
C SER A 499 -12.06 -18.78 21.16
N THR A 500 -13.15 -19.11 20.45
CA THR A 500 -14.12 -20.14 20.81
C THR A 500 -13.88 -21.44 20.05
N SER A 501 -13.76 -21.38 18.72
CA SER A 501 -13.50 -22.58 17.89
C SER A 501 -12.03 -22.95 17.79
N GLY A 502 -11.13 -21.98 18.03
CA GLY A 502 -9.68 -22.14 17.79
C GLY A 502 -9.32 -22.22 16.30
N GLU A 503 -10.24 -21.88 15.39
CA GLU A 503 -9.99 -21.87 13.94
C GLU A 503 -9.32 -20.57 13.49
N TRP A 504 -8.56 -20.64 12.40
CA TRP A 504 -7.96 -19.48 11.76
C TRP A 504 -9.03 -18.64 11.04
N LEU A 505 -9.20 -17.41 11.50
CA LEU A 505 -9.97 -16.37 10.81
C LEU A 505 -9.12 -15.68 9.72
N LEU A 506 -7.83 -15.53 10.00
CA LEU A 506 -6.81 -15.09 9.05
C LEU A 506 -5.57 -15.97 9.23
N ASN A 507 -5.24 -16.77 8.22
CA ASN A 507 -3.94 -17.44 8.18
C ASN A 507 -2.81 -16.39 8.19
N VAL A 508 -1.69 -16.70 8.85
CA VAL A 508 -0.57 -15.77 9.02
C VAL A 508 -0.11 -15.21 7.67
N THR A 509 -0.26 -13.90 7.49
CA THR A 509 0.03 -13.16 6.25
C THR A 509 0.94 -11.96 6.51
N ASN A 510 1.71 -11.57 5.50
CA ASN A 510 2.45 -10.30 5.44
C ASN A 510 1.76 -9.26 4.53
N SER A 511 0.57 -9.56 4.00
CA SER A 511 -0.19 -8.64 3.16
C SER A 511 -1.24 -7.88 3.97
N PRO A 512 -1.18 -6.54 4.03
CA PRO A 512 -2.23 -5.74 4.64
C PRO A 512 -3.54 -5.78 3.86
N SER A 513 -3.56 -5.91 2.52
CA SER A 513 -4.82 -5.99 1.75
C SER A 513 -5.66 -7.20 2.15
N ILE A 514 -5.02 -8.37 2.29
CA ILE A 514 -5.66 -9.62 2.74
C ILE A 514 -6.16 -9.45 4.18
N ALA A 515 -5.35 -8.88 5.06
CA ALA A 515 -5.74 -8.66 6.45
C ALA A 515 -7.00 -7.77 6.57
N PHE A 516 -7.04 -6.64 5.85
CA PHE A 516 -8.21 -5.76 5.81
C PHE A 516 -9.42 -6.40 5.10
N GLN A 517 -9.22 -7.20 4.06
CA GLN A 517 -10.31 -7.94 3.42
C GLN A 517 -10.99 -8.89 4.41
N THR A 518 -10.22 -9.63 5.21
CA THR A 518 -10.75 -10.49 6.28
C THR A 518 -11.53 -9.68 7.33
N LEU A 519 -11.04 -8.50 7.73
CA LEU A 519 -11.72 -7.65 8.71
C LEU A 519 -13.15 -7.25 8.30
N ASN A 520 -13.48 -7.17 7.02
CA ASN A 520 -14.85 -6.88 6.57
C ASN A 520 -15.79 -8.08 6.73
N ASN A 521 -15.28 -9.30 6.55
CA ASN A 521 -16.07 -10.52 6.70
C ASN A 521 -16.58 -10.70 8.14
N PHE A 522 -15.94 -10.05 9.11
CA PHE A 522 -16.32 -10.09 10.53
C PHE A 522 -17.63 -9.38 10.86
N THR A 523 -18.16 -8.55 9.95
CA THR A 523 -19.45 -7.85 10.12
C THR A 523 -20.65 -8.80 10.12
N ASN A 524 -20.53 -9.95 9.46
CA ASN A 524 -21.61 -10.93 9.29
C ASN A 524 -21.55 -12.10 10.29
N VAL A 525 -20.63 -12.06 11.26
CA VAL A 525 -20.37 -13.15 12.20
C VAL A 525 -20.95 -12.83 13.58
N MET A 526 -21.69 -13.78 14.15
CA MET A 526 -22.12 -13.73 15.56
C MET A 526 -20.97 -14.21 16.45
N TRP A 527 -20.39 -13.29 17.22
CA TRP A 527 -19.24 -13.59 18.08
C TRP A 527 -19.69 -14.14 19.44
N SER A 528 -19.12 -15.28 19.84
CA SER A 528 -19.34 -15.84 21.17
C SER A 528 -18.42 -15.19 22.20
N THR A 529 -18.95 -14.94 23.39
CA THR A 529 -18.17 -14.50 24.57
C THR A 529 -17.43 -15.66 25.25
N GLN A 530 -17.58 -16.90 24.77
CA GLN A 530 -16.90 -18.07 25.32
C GLN A 530 -15.44 -18.14 24.83
N PHE A 531 -14.51 -18.28 25.77
CA PHE A 531 -13.08 -18.45 25.49
C PHE A 531 -12.64 -19.90 25.77
N ASN A 532 -12.25 -20.62 24.72
CA ASN A 532 -11.70 -21.97 24.82
C ASN A 532 -10.17 -21.94 24.66
N TYR A 533 -9.48 -21.57 25.74
CA TYR A 533 -8.03 -21.42 25.70
C TYR A 533 -7.31 -22.72 25.33
N MET A 534 -7.84 -23.86 25.80
CA MET A 534 -7.30 -25.19 25.50
C MET A 534 -7.27 -25.47 23.98
N GLN A 535 -8.33 -25.12 23.26
CA GLN A 535 -8.38 -25.32 21.81
C GLN A 535 -7.51 -24.32 21.06
N VAL A 536 -7.51 -23.05 21.46
CA VAL A 536 -6.60 -22.02 20.90
C VAL A 536 -5.13 -22.46 21.02
N LEU A 537 -4.70 -22.96 22.18
CA LEU A 537 -3.32 -23.42 22.39
C LEU A 537 -2.96 -24.63 21.54
N LYS A 538 -3.90 -25.55 21.28
CA LYS A 538 -3.68 -26.67 20.35
C LYS A 538 -3.42 -26.16 18.92
N THR A 539 -4.21 -25.18 18.45
CA THR A 539 -4.01 -24.57 17.13
C THR A 539 -2.67 -23.84 17.04
N VAL A 540 -2.34 -23.01 18.04
CA VAL A 540 -1.05 -22.30 18.11
C VAL A 540 0.12 -23.29 18.12
N PHE A 541 0.06 -24.33 18.95
CA PHE A 541 1.12 -25.34 19.04
C PHE A 541 1.28 -26.12 17.73
N SER A 542 0.18 -26.54 17.10
CA SER A 542 0.19 -27.19 15.78
C SER A 542 0.85 -26.29 14.72
N TYR A 543 0.47 -25.00 14.67
CA TYR A 543 1.07 -24.03 13.77
C TYR A 543 2.57 -23.85 14.00
N LEU A 544 3.00 -23.68 15.25
CA LEU A 544 4.41 -23.51 15.60
C LEU A 544 5.25 -24.74 15.21
N ASN A 545 4.75 -25.96 15.47
CA ASN A 545 5.40 -27.20 15.03
C ASN A 545 5.54 -27.22 13.50
N ASN A 546 4.45 -26.99 12.75
CA ASN A 546 4.44 -26.98 11.29
C ASN A 546 5.40 -25.93 10.69
N THR A 547 5.43 -24.71 11.25
CA THR A 547 6.33 -23.63 10.80
C THR A 547 7.80 -24.01 11.00
N TRP A 548 8.17 -24.57 12.15
CA TRP A 548 9.55 -24.96 12.42
C TRP A 548 9.97 -26.26 11.70
N GLU A 549 9.04 -27.20 11.46
CA GLU A 549 9.25 -28.32 10.54
C GLU A 549 9.47 -27.87 9.09
N TYR A 550 8.69 -26.89 8.62
CA TYR A 550 8.87 -26.32 7.28
C TYR A 550 10.25 -25.67 7.15
N ASN A 551 10.63 -24.85 8.14
CA ASN A 551 11.94 -24.21 8.18
C ASN A 551 13.08 -25.24 8.17
N HIS A 552 12.96 -26.31 8.97
CA HIS A 552 13.93 -27.41 9.00
C HIS A 552 14.08 -28.09 7.62
N LYS A 553 12.96 -28.48 7.00
CA LYS A 553 12.92 -29.09 5.65
C LYS A 553 13.51 -28.20 4.54
N HIS A 554 13.50 -26.88 4.73
CA HIS A 554 14.03 -25.89 3.78
C HIS A 554 15.39 -25.30 4.19
N HIS A 555 16.04 -25.84 5.22
CA HIS A 555 17.36 -25.41 5.71
C HIS A 555 17.38 -23.96 6.23
N ILE A 556 16.27 -23.49 6.79
CA ILE A 556 16.10 -22.15 7.37
C ILE A 556 16.33 -22.21 8.89
N ILE A 557 17.28 -21.44 9.41
CA ILE A 557 17.68 -21.48 10.84
C ILE A 557 17.07 -20.38 11.72
N GLY A 558 16.19 -19.56 11.19
CA GLY A 558 15.60 -18.45 11.94
C GLY A 558 14.22 -18.02 11.47
N ASN A 559 13.55 -17.21 12.28
CA ASN A 559 12.27 -16.57 11.96
C ASN A 559 12.20 -15.19 12.62
N LEU A 560 11.17 -14.41 12.29
CA LEU A 560 10.77 -13.23 13.06
C LEU A 560 10.49 -13.61 14.52
N GLY A 561 10.53 -12.62 15.42
CA GLY A 561 10.12 -12.84 16.81
C GLY A 561 8.64 -13.26 16.88
N GLN A 562 8.35 -14.43 17.44
CA GLN A 562 6.98 -14.97 17.47
C GLN A 562 6.26 -14.54 18.75
N VAL A 563 5.06 -13.98 18.61
CA VAL A 563 4.24 -13.52 19.76
C VAL A 563 2.78 -13.90 19.61
N VAL A 564 2.19 -14.37 20.71
CA VAL A 564 0.77 -14.70 20.84
C VAL A 564 0.10 -13.60 21.66
N ILE A 565 -0.81 -12.84 21.06
CA ILE A 565 -1.49 -11.69 21.68
C ILE A 565 -2.94 -12.08 21.97
N LEU A 566 -3.30 -12.18 23.25
CA LEU A 566 -4.64 -12.52 23.72
C LEU A 566 -5.40 -11.25 24.12
N LEU A 567 -6.32 -10.83 23.26
CA LEU A 567 -7.27 -9.71 23.45
C LEU A 567 -8.55 -10.22 24.12
N VAL A 568 -8.41 -10.76 25.34
CA VAL A 568 -9.48 -11.47 26.07
C VAL A 568 -9.75 -10.76 27.40
N PRO A 569 -10.48 -9.62 27.40
CA PRO A 569 -10.71 -8.85 28.63
C PRO A 569 -11.65 -9.56 29.61
N LEU A 570 -12.56 -10.43 29.14
CA LEU A 570 -13.47 -11.21 29.99
C LEU A 570 -13.42 -12.70 29.64
N ALA A 571 -13.08 -13.54 30.62
CA ALA A 571 -13.09 -14.98 30.48
C ALA A 571 -13.54 -15.68 31.77
N HIS A 572 -14.01 -16.92 31.62
CA HIS A 572 -14.24 -17.84 32.72
C HIS A 572 -13.55 -19.17 32.39
N ILE A 573 -12.72 -19.68 33.31
CA ILE A 573 -11.97 -20.92 33.15
C ILE A 573 -12.08 -21.70 34.47
N SER A 574 -12.56 -22.94 34.40
CA SER A 574 -12.69 -23.83 35.56
C SER A 574 -11.33 -24.33 36.06
N ASN A 575 -11.26 -24.84 37.29
CA ASN A 575 -9.97 -25.27 37.85
C ASN A 575 -9.38 -26.49 37.11
N ASN A 576 -10.20 -27.45 36.68
CA ASN A 576 -9.74 -28.62 35.91
C ASN A 576 -9.19 -28.20 34.53
N GLU A 577 -9.80 -27.18 33.91
CA GLU A 577 -9.28 -26.60 32.66
C GLU A 577 -7.95 -25.88 32.89
N LYS A 578 -7.78 -25.15 34.01
CA LYS A 578 -6.49 -24.50 34.34
C LYS A 578 -5.34 -25.49 34.39
N GLU A 579 -5.50 -26.65 35.03
CA GLU A 579 -4.44 -27.69 35.08
C GLU A 579 -4.11 -28.23 33.67
N SER A 580 -5.13 -28.45 32.85
CA SER A 580 -4.97 -28.92 31.46
C SER A 580 -4.27 -27.88 30.58
N ILE A 581 -4.66 -26.61 30.71
CA ILE A 581 -4.07 -25.46 30.02
C ILE A 581 -2.61 -25.27 30.45
N MET A 582 -2.32 -25.30 31.75
CA MET A 582 -0.95 -25.19 32.28
C MET A 582 -0.05 -26.31 31.72
N THR A 583 -0.55 -27.54 31.67
CA THR A 583 0.18 -28.68 31.12
C THR A 583 0.56 -28.45 29.65
N LEU A 584 -0.38 -28.01 28.80
CA LEU A 584 -0.07 -27.71 27.41
C LEU A 584 0.81 -26.46 27.24
N LEU A 585 0.62 -25.41 28.06
CA LEU A 585 1.49 -24.24 28.04
C LEU A 585 2.94 -24.59 28.37
N HIS A 586 3.17 -25.44 29.37
CA HIS A 586 4.51 -25.94 29.68
C HIS A 586 5.09 -26.76 28.52
N GLN A 587 4.31 -27.64 27.88
CA GLN A 587 4.75 -28.39 26.71
C GLN A 587 5.09 -27.48 25.51
N LEU A 588 4.24 -26.48 25.24
CA LEU A 588 4.45 -25.48 24.20
C LEU A 588 5.72 -24.66 24.47
N LYS A 589 5.90 -24.15 25.69
CA LYS A 589 7.11 -23.42 26.10
C LYS A 589 8.37 -24.30 26.13
N TYR A 590 8.24 -25.61 26.31
CA TYR A 590 9.37 -26.53 26.18
C TYR A 590 9.80 -26.67 24.71
N ASN A 591 8.85 -26.86 23.78
CA ASN A 591 9.14 -27.02 22.35
C ASN A 591 9.41 -25.70 21.60
N HIS A 592 8.86 -24.58 22.08
CA HIS A 592 8.99 -23.24 21.50
C HIS A 592 9.20 -22.18 22.60
N PRO A 593 10.34 -22.23 23.33
CA PRO A 593 10.63 -21.32 24.44
C PRO A 593 10.86 -19.87 24.00
N ASP A 594 11.15 -19.67 22.71
CA ASP A 594 11.33 -18.40 22.02
C ASP A 594 10.02 -17.65 21.71
N VAL A 595 8.85 -18.26 21.93
CA VAL A 595 7.54 -17.64 21.72
C VAL A 595 7.11 -16.84 22.95
N HIS A 596 6.71 -15.58 22.72
CA HIS A 596 6.23 -14.66 23.77
C HIS A 596 4.70 -14.69 23.87
N PHE A 597 4.13 -14.64 25.08
CA PHE A 597 2.69 -14.45 25.29
C PHE A 597 2.41 -13.04 25.83
N VAL A 598 1.45 -12.35 25.24
CA VAL A 598 0.97 -11.03 25.65
C VAL A 598 -0.51 -11.12 26.00
N TYR A 599 -0.83 -11.00 27.28
CA TYR A 599 -2.19 -11.05 27.80
C TYR A 599 -2.73 -9.63 27.95
N TYR A 600 -3.67 -9.23 27.09
CA TYR A 600 -4.40 -7.96 27.20
C TYR A 600 -5.73 -8.21 27.89
N VAL A 601 -5.78 -7.90 29.19
CA VAL A 601 -6.86 -8.33 30.09
C VAL A 601 -7.46 -7.14 30.84
N SER A 602 -8.72 -7.27 31.26
CA SER A 602 -9.30 -6.30 32.20
C SER A 602 -8.72 -6.51 33.61
N ARG A 603 -8.67 -5.44 34.41
CA ARG A 603 -8.23 -5.50 35.82
C ARG A 603 -9.01 -6.52 36.67
N TYR A 604 -10.22 -6.88 36.27
CA TYR A 604 -11.04 -7.86 36.98
C TYR A 604 -10.53 -9.30 36.79
N ASN A 605 -9.94 -9.63 35.64
CA ASN A 605 -9.46 -10.97 35.30
C ASN A 605 -7.93 -11.12 35.39
N GLU A 606 -7.24 -10.17 36.01
CA GLU A 606 -5.78 -10.24 36.22
C GLU A 606 -5.37 -11.55 36.90
N ASN A 607 -6.01 -11.86 38.04
CA ASN A 607 -5.79 -13.08 38.83
C ASN A 607 -6.19 -14.38 38.09
N LEU A 608 -6.95 -14.30 36.98
CA LEU A 608 -7.32 -15.46 36.17
C LEU A 608 -6.17 -15.88 35.24
N PHE A 609 -5.44 -14.90 34.71
CA PHE A 609 -4.37 -15.10 33.72
C PHE A 609 -2.96 -15.09 34.32
N GLU A 610 -2.77 -14.51 35.50
CA GLU A 610 -1.48 -14.50 36.23
C GLU A 610 -0.80 -15.89 36.32
N PRO A 611 -1.51 -17.02 36.58
CA PRO A 611 -0.88 -18.35 36.60
C PRO A 611 -0.29 -18.80 35.26
N PHE A 612 -0.76 -18.26 34.13
CA PHE A 612 -0.31 -18.62 32.79
C PHE A 612 0.93 -17.83 32.32
N ILE A 613 1.50 -16.97 33.17
CA ILE A 613 2.74 -16.23 32.91
C ILE A 613 3.91 -17.14 33.31
N LEU A 614 4.42 -17.93 32.35
CA LEU A 614 5.44 -18.95 32.61
C LEU A 614 6.88 -18.42 32.59
N SER A 615 7.11 -17.24 32.02
CA SER A 615 8.43 -16.61 32.00
C SER A 615 8.36 -15.09 32.15
N ASN A 616 9.50 -14.48 32.52
CA ASN A 616 9.68 -13.02 32.52
C ASN A 616 9.57 -12.38 31.12
N GLU A 617 9.37 -13.21 30.09
CA GLU A 617 9.22 -12.85 28.68
C GLU A 617 7.77 -12.96 28.20
N ASP A 618 6.87 -13.35 29.10
CA ASP A 618 5.43 -13.23 28.96
C ASP A 618 4.97 -11.96 29.68
N TYR A 619 4.04 -11.21 29.08
CA TYR A 619 3.68 -9.87 29.53
C TYR A 619 2.18 -9.69 29.67
N MET A 620 1.75 -9.04 30.75
CA MET A 620 0.34 -8.78 31.02
C MET A 620 0.06 -7.28 30.99
N ILE A 621 -0.76 -6.86 30.02
CA ILE A 621 -1.18 -5.49 29.82
C ILE A 621 -2.48 -5.26 30.60
N LYS A 622 -2.40 -4.42 31.63
CA LYS A 622 -3.44 -4.17 32.64
C LYS A 622 -4.23 -2.87 32.40
N ASN A 623 -3.91 -2.14 31.33
CA ASN A 623 -4.50 -0.85 30.97
C ASN A 623 -5.08 -0.91 29.56
N SER A 624 -5.99 0.02 29.26
CA SER A 624 -6.64 0.12 27.94
C SER A 624 -5.74 0.80 26.89
N ASN A 625 -4.41 0.71 27.03
CA ASN A 625 -3.48 1.40 26.13
C ASN A 625 -2.96 0.45 25.05
N ILE A 626 -3.43 0.63 23.81
CA ILE A 626 -2.98 -0.15 22.66
C ILE A 626 -1.47 0.03 22.38
N ASP A 627 -0.91 1.22 22.64
CA ASP A 627 0.50 1.50 22.43
C ASP A 627 1.41 0.62 23.32
N ALA A 628 0.89 0.08 24.44
CA ALA A 628 1.62 -0.84 25.30
C ALA A 628 1.94 -2.18 24.61
N ILE A 629 1.09 -2.63 23.67
CA ILE A 629 1.37 -3.80 22.83
C ILE A 629 2.59 -3.50 21.95
N VAL A 630 2.55 -2.38 21.23
CA VAL A 630 3.61 -1.93 20.30
C VAL A 630 4.94 -1.73 21.02
N GLN A 631 4.93 -1.04 22.17
CA GLN A 631 6.10 -0.82 23.02
C GLN A 631 6.70 -2.11 23.60
N TYR A 632 5.92 -3.18 23.73
CA TYR A 632 6.41 -4.48 24.12
C TYR A 632 7.03 -5.23 22.94
N VAL A 633 6.30 -5.38 21.84
CA VAL A 633 6.74 -6.20 20.70
C VAL A 633 7.96 -5.62 19.97
N LEU A 634 8.16 -4.30 20.01
CA LEU A 634 9.38 -3.64 19.53
C LEU A 634 10.68 -4.13 20.19
N LYS A 635 10.60 -4.80 21.35
CA LYS A 635 11.75 -5.33 22.09
C LYS A 635 12.03 -6.81 21.81
N ILE A 636 11.15 -7.49 21.07
CA ILE A 636 11.26 -8.93 20.82
C ILE A 636 12.36 -9.17 19.75
N PRO A 637 13.41 -9.95 20.06
CA PRO A 637 14.46 -10.27 19.09
C PRO A 637 13.98 -11.32 18.07
N ARG A 638 14.61 -11.34 16.89
CA ARG A 638 14.42 -12.43 15.90
C ARG A 638 14.94 -13.76 16.46
N ALA A 639 14.25 -14.85 16.17
CA ALA A 639 14.58 -16.18 16.70
C ALA A 639 15.62 -16.89 15.81
N LEU A 640 16.62 -17.51 16.43
CA LEU A 640 17.58 -18.41 15.77
C LEU A 640 17.59 -19.77 16.47
N ARG A 641 17.47 -20.85 15.70
CA ARG A 641 17.53 -22.25 16.16
C ARG A 641 18.67 -22.99 15.41
N PRO A 642 19.70 -23.51 16.11
CA PRO A 642 20.76 -24.30 15.47
C PRO A 642 20.21 -25.55 14.78
N ALA A 643 20.70 -25.86 13.58
CA ALA A 643 20.32 -27.08 12.86
C ALA A 643 20.93 -28.33 13.51
N THR A 644 20.14 -29.39 13.66
CA THR A 644 20.53 -30.67 14.28
C THR A 644 21.64 -31.38 13.51
N THR A 645 22.54 -32.07 14.23
CA THR A 645 23.73 -32.71 13.64
C THR A 645 23.43 -33.95 12.77
N LEU A 646 22.19 -34.44 12.77
CA LEU A 646 21.77 -35.59 11.95
C LEU A 646 21.62 -35.26 10.46
N ASP A 647 21.56 -33.97 10.11
CA ASP A 647 21.12 -33.49 8.78
C ASP A 647 22.27 -33.14 7.81
N LEU A 648 23.53 -33.43 8.18
CA LEU A 648 24.74 -33.08 7.42
C LEU A 648 24.94 -33.86 6.10
N ASN A 649 24.04 -34.79 5.75
CA ASN A 649 24.07 -35.53 4.48
C ASN A 649 23.49 -34.74 3.28
N ASN A 650 22.93 -33.54 3.49
CA ASN A 650 22.37 -32.69 2.43
C ASN A 650 23.36 -31.65 1.92
N SER A 651 23.31 -31.35 0.62
CA SER A 651 24.19 -30.37 -0.05
C SER A 651 23.87 -28.90 0.24
N LYS A 652 22.78 -28.60 0.96
CA LYS A 652 22.37 -27.24 1.34
C LYS A 652 22.74 -26.94 2.78
N ILE A 653 23.49 -25.85 2.98
CA ILE A 653 23.94 -25.40 4.29
C ILE A 653 22.80 -24.61 4.97
N PRO A 654 22.40 -24.98 6.21
CA PRO A 654 21.38 -24.23 6.94
C PRO A 654 21.78 -22.77 7.19
N GLN A 655 20.91 -21.84 6.77
CA GLN A 655 21.19 -20.41 6.81
C GLN A 655 19.93 -19.56 6.96
N ILE A 656 20.10 -18.29 7.31
CA ILE A 656 19.08 -17.24 7.17
C ILE A 656 19.73 -16.07 6.44
N GLU A 657 19.00 -15.51 5.48
CA GLU A 657 19.36 -14.31 4.74
C GLU A 657 18.52 -13.14 5.25
N ASP A 658 19.13 -11.97 5.36
CA ASP A 658 18.48 -10.80 5.93
C ASP A 658 19.07 -9.49 5.37
N TYR A 659 18.32 -8.40 5.56
CA TYR A 659 18.58 -7.09 4.98
C TYR A 659 18.42 -5.99 6.03
N ILE A 660 19.39 -5.07 6.13
CA ILE A 660 19.42 -4.02 7.15
C ILE A 660 19.67 -2.64 6.56
N SER A 661 18.84 -1.66 6.94
CA SER A 661 19.00 -0.24 6.57
C SER A 661 20.01 0.45 7.50
N PRO A 662 20.79 1.46 7.03
CA PRO A 662 21.75 2.23 7.84
C PRO A 662 21.20 2.82 9.15
N SER A 663 19.93 3.25 9.14
CA SER A 663 19.21 3.83 10.30
C SER A 663 18.80 2.81 11.37
N LYS A 664 18.98 1.51 11.14
CA LYS A 664 18.35 0.43 11.93
C LYS A 664 19.39 -0.50 12.55
N SER A 665 18.93 -1.28 13.54
CA SER A 665 19.69 -2.37 14.14
C SER A 665 18.80 -3.61 14.25
N ILE A 666 19.38 -4.80 14.13
CA ILE A 666 18.65 -6.07 14.26
C ILE A 666 19.28 -6.86 15.40
N THR A 667 18.44 -7.40 16.29
CA THR A 667 18.85 -8.30 17.36
C THR A 667 18.25 -9.68 17.12
N TYR A 668 19.12 -10.69 17.08
CA TYR A 668 18.75 -12.10 17.06
C TYR A 668 19.07 -12.75 18.41
N ARG A 669 18.37 -13.84 18.70
CA ARG A 669 18.53 -14.61 19.93
C ARG A 669 18.49 -16.11 19.65
N ILE A 670 19.48 -16.83 20.16
CA ILE A 670 19.41 -18.27 20.42
C ILE A 670 19.01 -18.45 21.89
N HIS A 671 17.79 -18.94 22.11
CA HIS A 671 17.30 -19.21 23.46
C HIS A 671 18.10 -20.32 24.14
N SER A 672 18.35 -20.21 25.45
CA SER A 672 19.15 -21.10 26.28
C SER A 672 18.80 -22.60 26.14
N HIS A 673 17.52 -22.94 25.93
CA HIS A 673 17.07 -24.30 25.64
C HIS A 673 17.74 -24.88 24.39
N TRP A 674 17.81 -24.09 23.31
CA TRP A 674 18.47 -24.44 22.04
C TRP A 674 20.01 -24.47 22.12
N LYS A 675 20.58 -24.48 23.33
CA LYS A 675 22.01 -24.60 23.60
C LYS A 675 22.34 -25.78 24.53
N GLN A 676 21.35 -26.49 25.04
CA GLN A 676 21.56 -27.60 25.97
C GLN A 676 22.40 -28.72 25.30
N ASN A 677 23.35 -29.28 26.06
CA ASN A 677 24.28 -30.33 25.62
C ASN A 677 25.25 -29.92 24.48
N MET A 678 25.32 -28.63 24.14
CA MET A 678 26.29 -28.10 23.17
C MET A 678 27.62 -27.74 23.85
N LYS A 679 28.72 -28.12 23.20
CA LYS A 679 30.09 -27.82 23.62
C LYS A 679 30.59 -26.49 23.08
N LYS A 680 30.11 -26.11 21.89
CA LYS A 680 30.53 -24.94 21.11
C LYS A 680 29.47 -24.58 20.07
N ILE A 681 29.18 -23.29 19.92
CA ILE A 681 28.35 -22.75 18.83
C ILE A 681 29.22 -21.85 17.97
N LEU A 682 29.17 -22.06 16.65
CA LEU A 682 29.89 -21.33 15.63
C LEU A 682 28.89 -20.55 14.79
N ILE A 683 28.83 -19.23 14.96
CA ILE A 683 28.02 -18.35 14.12
C ILE A 683 28.92 -17.82 13.01
N LYS A 684 28.68 -18.25 11.78
CA LYS A 684 29.30 -17.63 10.61
C LYS A 684 28.42 -16.51 10.09
N ILE A 685 29.04 -15.40 9.69
CA ILE A 685 28.35 -14.29 9.05
C ILE A 685 29.07 -13.98 7.76
N HIS A 686 28.32 -14.04 6.67
CA HIS A 686 28.76 -13.76 5.32
C HIS A 686 28.15 -12.43 4.88
N THR A 687 29.00 -11.54 4.37
CA THR A 687 28.64 -10.17 3.95
C THR A 687 28.97 -9.97 2.49
N PHE A 688 28.23 -9.05 1.86
CA PHE A 688 28.35 -8.70 0.45
C PHE A 688 28.95 -7.30 0.30
N ASP A 689 29.48 -6.96 -0.89
CA ASP A 689 30.08 -5.64 -1.20
C ASP A 689 29.05 -4.47 -1.31
N TYR A 690 28.05 -4.50 -0.44
CA TYR A 690 26.92 -3.57 -0.37
C TYR A 690 27.13 -2.47 0.70
N GLY A 691 28.14 -2.62 1.57
CA GLY A 691 28.36 -1.68 2.66
C GLY A 691 29.31 -2.18 3.75
N THR A 692 29.20 -1.57 4.93
CA THR A 692 29.86 -2.03 6.16
C THR A 692 28.83 -2.25 7.25
N MET A 693 29.15 -3.10 8.24
CA MET A 693 28.32 -3.30 9.43
C MET A 693 29.15 -3.71 10.64
N LYS A 694 28.66 -3.39 11.84
CA LYS A 694 29.23 -3.85 13.10
C LYS A 694 28.37 -4.97 13.68
N VAL A 695 28.96 -6.13 13.87
CA VAL A 695 28.31 -7.26 14.52
C VAL A 695 28.85 -7.41 15.94
N CYS A 696 27.97 -7.52 16.92
CA CYS A 696 28.29 -7.84 18.30
C CYS A 696 27.58 -9.13 18.74
N MET A 697 28.25 -9.95 19.54
CA MET A 697 27.72 -11.17 20.14
C MET A 697 28.00 -11.16 21.65
N TRP A 698 27.04 -11.56 22.48
CA TRP A 698 27.23 -11.73 23.93
C TRP A 698 26.31 -12.83 24.48
N ILE A 699 26.66 -13.33 25.68
CA ILE A 699 25.78 -14.21 26.46
C ILE A 699 25.14 -13.44 27.61
N GLU A 700 23.91 -13.83 27.96
CA GLU A 700 23.12 -13.17 28.99
C GLU A 700 22.36 -14.20 29.85
N PHE A 701 22.51 -14.07 31.16
CA PHE A 701 21.74 -14.81 32.16
C PHE A 701 20.51 -13.99 32.58
N LYS A 702 19.56 -14.60 33.31
CA LYS A 702 18.32 -13.95 33.81
C LYS A 702 18.50 -12.67 34.67
N SER A 703 19.73 -12.23 34.94
CA SER A 703 20.08 -11.05 35.73
C SER A 703 20.60 -9.86 34.90
N ASN A 704 20.29 -9.81 33.59
CA ASN A 704 20.62 -8.73 32.63
C ASN A 704 22.11 -8.33 32.50
N ASN A 705 23.02 -9.12 33.07
CA ASN A 705 24.46 -8.87 32.98
C ASN A 705 25.04 -9.51 31.70
N ARG A 706 25.29 -8.68 30.69
CA ARG A 706 25.99 -9.07 29.45
C ARG A 706 27.40 -9.56 29.77
N LYS A 707 27.76 -10.75 29.31
CA LYS A 707 29.11 -11.33 29.44
C LYS A 707 29.64 -11.77 28.08
N ASN A 708 30.97 -11.85 27.96
CA ASN A 708 31.68 -12.26 26.75
C ASN A 708 31.28 -11.45 25.49
N LEU A 709 31.15 -10.13 25.63
CA LEU A 709 30.84 -9.25 24.50
C LEU A 709 32.01 -9.24 23.49
N GLN A 710 31.79 -9.77 22.31
CA GLN A 710 32.70 -9.72 21.17
C GLN A 710 32.07 -8.90 20.06
N CYS A 711 32.74 -7.86 19.56
CA CYS A 711 32.28 -7.08 18.41
C CYS A 711 33.33 -7.09 17.29
N ILE A 712 32.88 -7.20 16.04
CA ILE A 712 33.71 -7.20 14.83
C ILE A 712 33.07 -6.26 13.80
N GLU A 713 33.91 -5.47 13.13
CA GLU A 713 33.50 -4.66 11.98
C GLU A 713 33.76 -5.41 10.66
N LEU A 714 32.75 -5.40 9.80
CA LEU A 714 32.67 -6.07 8.52
C LEU A 714 32.55 -5.02 7.43
N ALA A 715 33.33 -5.17 6.37
CA ALA A 715 33.37 -4.29 5.22
C ALA A 715 33.72 -5.13 3.99
N GLY A 716 32.98 -4.92 2.89
CA GLY A 716 33.13 -5.69 1.66
C GLY A 716 32.80 -7.18 1.81
N TYR A 717 33.18 -7.97 0.81
CA TYR A 717 32.98 -9.41 0.79
C TYR A 717 33.82 -10.13 1.85
N LYS A 718 33.20 -10.47 2.98
CA LYS A 718 33.88 -11.07 4.14
C LYS A 718 33.01 -12.15 4.79
N GLU A 719 33.62 -13.30 5.08
CA GLU A 719 33.08 -14.29 6.02
C GLU A 719 33.84 -14.16 7.35
N ILE A 720 33.12 -14.07 8.46
CA ILE A 720 33.69 -14.19 9.82
C ILE A 720 33.04 -15.33 10.59
N ILE A 721 33.73 -15.78 11.64
CA ILE A 721 33.24 -16.81 12.55
C ILE A 721 33.31 -16.26 13.98
N LEU A 722 32.14 -16.05 14.58
CA LEU A 722 31.99 -15.78 16.01
C LEU A 722 31.76 -17.11 16.74
N THR A 723 32.32 -17.24 17.94
CA THR A 723 32.32 -18.52 18.68
C THR A 723 31.84 -18.34 20.10
N ASP A 724 30.76 -19.02 20.47
CA ASP A 724 30.42 -19.24 21.88
C ASP A 724 31.11 -20.52 22.37
N HIS A 725 31.93 -20.35 23.42
CA HIS A 725 32.65 -21.42 24.12
C HIS A 725 31.94 -21.85 25.41
N PHE A 726 30.79 -21.26 25.76
CA PHE A 726 30.06 -21.59 26.97
C PHE A 726 29.41 -22.97 26.86
N LYS A 727 29.90 -23.93 27.66
CA LYS A 727 29.37 -25.29 27.73
C LYS A 727 28.10 -25.31 28.57
N CYS A 728 26.98 -25.72 27.98
CA CYS A 728 25.73 -25.93 28.72
C CYS A 728 25.51 -27.43 28.97
N THR A 729 25.67 -27.86 30.23
CA THR A 729 25.26 -29.20 30.67
C THR A 729 23.83 -29.18 31.20
N SER A 730 23.21 -30.35 31.35
CA SER A 730 21.88 -30.52 31.96
C SER A 730 21.76 -30.02 33.40
N ILE A 731 22.88 -29.82 34.10
CA ILE A 731 22.96 -29.43 35.51
C ILE A 731 23.28 -27.92 35.66
N SER A 732 23.98 -27.33 34.70
CA SER A 732 24.39 -25.92 34.73
C SER A 732 23.34 -24.99 34.13
N ALA A 733 23.09 -23.84 34.78
CA ALA A 733 22.26 -22.78 34.19
C ALA A 733 22.87 -22.29 32.85
N CYS A 734 22.12 -22.42 31.76
CA CYS A 734 22.56 -22.04 30.42
C CYS A 734 22.10 -20.60 30.08
N PRO A 735 22.98 -19.70 29.58
CA PRO A 735 22.60 -18.36 29.18
C PRO A 735 22.05 -18.30 27.75
N ASN A 736 21.17 -17.34 27.48
CA ASN A 736 20.78 -16.96 26.12
C ASN A 736 22.02 -16.42 25.37
N LEU A 737 22.12 -16.67 24.06
CA LEU A 737 23.12 -16.06 23.18
C LEU A 737 22.43 -15.02 22.30
N TYR A 738 22.98 -13.81 22.27
CA TYR A 738 22.48 -12.72 21.45
C TYR A 738 23.48 -12.36 20.36
N LEU A 739 22.95 -12.00 19.19
CA LEU A 739 23.68 -11.44 18.06
C LEU A 739 23.01 -10.13 17.65
N HIS A 740 23.78 -9.05 17.53
CA HIS A 740 23.26 -7.72 17.23
C HIS A 740 24.06 -7.10 16.09
N ILE A 741 23.34 -6.59 15.09
CA ILE A 741 23.92 -5.99 13.89
C ILE A 741 23.47 -4.53 13.87
N GLN A 742 24.44 -3.61 13.80
CA GLN A 742 24.27 -2.17 13.94
C GLN A 742 25.37 -1.42 13.17
N ASN A 743 25.39 -0.08 13.24
CA ASN A 743 26.37 0.80 12.60
C ASN A 743 26.60 0.43 11.12
N VAL A 744 25.49 0.35 10.38
CA VAL A 744 25.50 -0.05 8.98
C VAL A 744 25.78 1.18 8.11
N THR A 745 26.69 1.05 7.16
CA THR A 745 26.87 2.01 6.06
C THR A 745 26.52 1.32 4.75
N SER A 746 26.05 2.07 3.75
CA SER A 746 25.60 1.52 2.48
C SER A 746 26.35 2.09 1.29
N LEU A 747 26.42 1.30 0.22
CA LEU A 747 26.88 1.67 -1.11
C LEU A 747 25.72 1.72 -2.13
N TYR A 748 24.46 1.68 -1.67
CA TYR A 748 23.25 1.77 -2.49
C TYR A 748 23.12 0.70 -3.58
N LYS A 749 23.39 -0.57 -3.25
CA LYS A 749 23.44 -1.69 -4.22
C LYS A 749 22.30 -2.72 -4.09
N CYS A 750 21.33 -2.50 -3.20
CA CYS A 750 20.33 -3.52 -2.89
C CYS A 750 19.25 -3.63 -3.99
N ALA A 751 19.47 -4.55 -4.93
CA ALA A 751 18.62 -4.76 -6.12
C ALA A 751 17.73 -6.01 -6.03
N GLU A 752 17.95 -6.86 -5.04
CA GLU A 752 17.11 -8.03 -4.78
C GLU A 752 15.67 -7.64 -4.48
N ILE A 753 14.72 -8.53 -4.82
CA ILE A 753 13.28 -8.29 -4.61
C ILE A 753 12.94 -8.10 -3.12
N ASP A 754 13.72 -8.72 -2.23
CA ASP A 754 13.55 -8.66 -0.77
C ASP A 754 14.19 -7.40 -0.13
N CYS A 755 14.89 -6.56 -0.90
CA CYS A 755 15.33 -5.23 -0.44
C CYS A 755 14.14 -4.27 -0.34
N LYS A 756 13.86 -3.71 0.86
CA LYS A 756 12.88 -2.63 1.02
C LYS A 756 13.33 -1.35 0.30
N THR A 757 14.59 -0.97 0.49
CA THR A 757 15.18 0.26 -0.06
C THR A 757 16.58 -0.02 -0.64
N PRO A 758 17.06 0.74 -1.65
CA PRO A 758 18.36 0.50 -2.31
C PRO A 758 19.58 0.56 -1.37
N ASP A 759 19.44 1.29 -0.26
CA ASP A 759 20.46 1.46 0.77
C ASP A 759 20.59 0.27 1.74
N GLN A 760 19.76 -0.76 1.64
CA GLN A 760 19.89 -1.92 2.52
C GLN A 760 21.17 -2.73 2.24
N VAL A 761 21.75 -3.27 3.30
CA VAL A 761 22.92 -4.14 3.24
C VAL A 761 22.48 -5.57 3.49
N ARG A 762 22.79 -6.45 2.54
CA ARG A 762 22.51 -7.88 2.59
C ARG A 762 23.55 -8.62 3.42
N PHE A 763 23.13 -9.61 4.19
CA PHE A 763 24.02 -10.57 4.86
C PHE A 763 23.34 -11.93 5.06
N ILE A 764 24.15 -12.94 5.31
CA ILE A 764 23.72 -14.31 5.60
C ILE A 764 24.33 -14.77 6.92
N ILE A 765 23.50 -15.31 7.81
CA ILE A 765 23.92 -15.97 9.05
C ILE A 765 23.84 -17.50 8.85
N ARG A 766 24.88 -18.22 9.28
CA ARG A 766 24.91 -19.69 9.35
C ARG A 766 25.31 -20.11 10.76
N ILE A 767 24.73 -21.19 11.27
CA ILE A 767 25.04 -21.72 12.61
C ILE A 767 25.50 -23.17 12.48
N ASN A 768 26.74 -23.43 12.90
CA ASN A 768 27.28 -24.77 13.04
C ASN A 768 27.47 -25.08 14.54
N GLN A 769 27.20 -26.31 14.95
CA GLN A 769 27.34 -26.74 16.34
C GLN A 769 28.33 -27.91 16.49
N GLN A 770 28.91 -28.02 17.68
CA GLN A 770 29.65 -29.22 18.11
C GLN A 770 29.05 -29.70 19.44
N ASN A 771 28.62 -30.95 19.46
CA ASN A 771 28.01 -31.58 20.62
C ASN A 771 29.05 -31.87 21.71
N ILE A 772 28.58 -32.13 22.93
CA ILE A 772 29.40 -32.78 23.95
C ILE A 772 29.39 -34.28 23.64
N ASP A 773 30.53 -34.81 23.18
CA ASP A 773 30.71 -36.26 23.09
C ASP A 773 30.64 -36.86 24.49
N TYR A 774 29.53 -37.52 24.81
CA TYR A 774 29.46 -38.46 25.91
C TYR A 774 30.26 -39.70 25.49
N ASN A 775 31.57 -39.67 25.74
CA ASN A 775 32.37 -40.88 25.82
C ASN A 775 31.83 -41.71 26.98
N ASN A 776 30.84 -42.56 26.68
CA ASN A 776 30.35 -43.57 27.61
C ASN A 776 31.52 -44.50 27.93
N SER A 777 32.11 -44.35 29.12
CA SER A 777 33.17 -45.20 29.65
C SER A 777 32.74 -46.65 29.92
N ALA A 778 31.55 -47.04 29.47
CA ALA A 778 31.09 -48.42 29.37
C ALA A 778 31.79 -49.17 28.20
N ASP A 779 31.87 -48.58 27.01
CA ASP A 779 32.33 -49.30 25.81
C ASP A 779 33.83 -49.61 25.83
N GLN A 780 34.65 -48.74 26.43
CA GLN A 780 36.08 -49.04 26.67
C GLN A 780 36.28 -50.22 27.64
N ASN A 781 35.38 -50.38 28.63
CA ASN A 781 35.45 -51.52 29.55
C ASN A 781 34.97 -52.82 28.90
N VAL A 782 34.00 -52.79 27.98
CA VAL A 782 33.57 -53.99 27.24
C VAL A 782 34.70 -54.57 26.38
N ILE A 783 35.50 -53.73 25.73
CA ILE A 783 36.66 -54.18 24.93
C ILE A 783 37.75 -54.80 25.82
N LEU A 784 38.04 -54.19 26.99
CA LEU A 784 39.00 -54.71 27.96
C LEU A 784 38.55 -56.04 28.58
N ILE A 785 37.27 -56.19 28.91
CA ILE A 785 36.69 -57.44 29.42
C ILE A 785 36.68 -58.52 28.33
N SER A 786 36.35 -58.17 27.08
CA SER A 786 36.43 -59.07 25.93
C SER A 786 37.84 -59.62 25.70
N LEU A 787 38.87 -58.76 25.76
CA LEU A 787 40.27 -59.17 25.67
C LEU A 787 40.69 -60.07 26.85
N TYR A 788 40.27 -59.77 28.07
CA TYR A 788 40.56 -60.61 29.24
C TYR A 788 39.93 -62.00 29.12
N ILE A 789 38.67 -62.08 28.67
CA ILE A 789 37.99 -63.37 28.43
C ILE A 789 38.70 -64.15 27.31
N PHE A 790 39.12 -63.50 26.24
CA PHE A 790 39.83 -64.16 25.14
C PHE A 790 41.23 -64.67 25.55
N ILE A 791 41.96 -63.90 26.36
CA ILE A 791 43.25 -64.32 26.93
C ILE A 791 43.07 -65.51 27.88
N LEU A 792 42.04 -65.48 28.75
CA LEU A 792 41.71 -66.61 29.62
C LEU A 792 41.33 -67.87 28.81
N PHE A 793 40.56 -67.73 27.74
CA PHE A 793 40.17 -68.84 26.87
C PHE A 793 41.38 -69.45 26.14
N ILE A 794 42.33 -68.64 25.68
CA ILE A 794 43.60 -69.12 25.13
C ILE A 794 44.45 -69.85 26.19
N PHE A 795 44.53 -69.32 27.41
CA PHE A 795 45.25 -69.96 28.52
C PHE A 795 44.65 -71.33 28.88
N GLN A 796 43.33 -71.47 28.76
CA GLN A 796 42.60 -72.70 29.06
C GLN A 796 42.64 -73.76 27.93
N ILE A 797 43.18 -73.40 26.76
CA ILE A 797 43.46 -74.30 25.62
C ILE A 797 44.95 -74.71 25.58
N LEU A 798 45.81 -74.04 26.35
CA LEU A 798 47.26 -74.26 26.43
C LEU A 798 47.71 -75.03 27.69
N ILE A 799 46.75 -75.57 28.46
CA ILE A 799 46.93 -76.50 29.59
C ILE A 799 46.23 -77.81 29.24
#